data_AF-A0A960NNA8-F1
#
_entry.id   AF-A0A960NNA8-F1
#
_cell.length_a   1.000
_cell.length_b   1.000
_cell.length_c   1.000
_cell.angle_alpha   90.00
_cell.angle_beta   90.00
_cell.angle_gamma   90.00
#
_symmetry.space_group_name_H-M   'P 1'
#
loop_
_entity.id
_entity.type
_entity.pdbx_description
1 polymer ?
#
loop_
_entity_poly.entity_id
_entity_poly.type
_entity_poly.pdbx_seq_one_letter_code
_entity_poly.pdbx_strand_id
1 'polypeptide(L)'
;VTYFSPELLNAYGVAGGGTFGRNLISGNGGPGLFVEDGGFTTIQNNYIGTTVTGASALPNAGAGILLDGNTTVGGAPAARYFTIGGLIASEANLIAYNGGGGVRLGLVRSARISGNSIHSNGGLGIEFSSSTPLGNDVADQDDGSPNNAMNHPIIERAILSGGQTLVDGWLDGIPGGRFRLEFFTSSSADPSGSGEGETFLGASWVETSRGPAVFSVTLPAVGTGQVISATATADERSTNGEGTSQFSPAVTVVAPNVTTFADSGPGSFRQALMDANNHAGPDILVLDPGLAGQVLKPTTDLPPITGETTIQAPEGFVLSGNNTRRPLTINAPGQEVTLINLILEDGSADDGAGILHIDGTLNLRRCIIRDCTATGDGGGLAVQAGVVNVEDCRFTGNHADGSGGGIVRLGGDLNVDRALLDGNTAGVSGGGGYCAEGVFGQPSQSSDYRNTTFCNNSAPLGGGFRRDSSQGSADLSFCTIVENTASTSGGGISAALGDLTAVNCIVSLNTAPAVTNAENISAIDNFIGGDPQLGPLRDNGGFVPTFALLTGSPAINAFPSSSATGTDARQAPRSSGDRADRGAFEFYEGPSAEDAPSYSSWANKLPIGVRGETDDPNGDGISNLESMYFGLYALGSNDVQRFGLRRSDSGDVVLSYSVPIWMSGTDVSSSIWVADELPSTGNPNPWSAAPPSVELGSTTANIDYELALPVDAIPRKIATFRFSTDVP
;
A
#
# COMPACT_ATOMS: atom_id res chain seq x y z
N VAL A 1 -39.58 9.80 -3.75
CA VAL A 1 -38.38 10.58 -3.35
C VAL A 1 -38.71 11.22 -2.02
N THR A 2 -38.18 10.67 -0.94
CA THR A 2 -38.31 11.25 0.39
C THR A 2 -37.15 12.22 0.56
N TYR A 3 -37.42 13.52 0.49
CA TYR A 3 -36.41 14.56 0.72
C TYR A 3 -36.23 14.71 2.24
N PHE A 4 -35.02 14.47 2.75
CA PHE A 4 -34.68 14.75 4.15
C PHE A 4 -33.73 15.95 4.22
N SER A 5 -34.02 16.91 5.10
CA SER A 5 -33.13 18.05 5.39
C SER A 5 -31.92 17.61 6.23
N PRO A 6 -30.78 18.33 6.22
CA PRO A 6 -29.44 17.78 6.51
C PRO A 6 -29.07 17.52 7.98
N GLU A 7 -30.01 17.52 8.91
CA GLU A 7 -29.70 17.31 10.33
C GLU A 7 -30.12 15.90 10.76
N LEU A 8 -29.12 14.99 10.81
CA LEU A 8 -29.20 13.65 11.40
C LEU A 8 -30.32 12.74 10.89
N LEU A 9 -30.01 11.82 9.97
CA LEU A 9 -30.88 10.66 9.69
C LEU A 9 -30.56 9.49 10.63
N ASN A 10 -30.55 9.80 11.92
CA ASN A 10 -30.95 8.97 13.04
C ASN A 10 -31.38 9.92 14.16
N ALA A 11 -32.61 9.76 14.66
CA ALA A 11 -33.16 10.61 15.70
C ALA A 11 -32.30 10.58 16.99
N TYR A 12 -31.64 11.70 17.31
CA TYR A 12 -31.17 11.99 18.66
C TYR A 12 -32.09 13.05 19.32
N GLY A 13 -32.89 12.61 20.28
CA GLY A 13 -33.69 13.43 21.21
C GLY A 13 -35.13 12.87 21.34
N VAL A 14 -35.63 12.37 22.48
CA VAL A 14 -35.45 12.75 23.89
C VAL A 14 -35.68 11.52 24.81
N ALA A 15 -34.86 11.44 25.88
CA ALA A 15 -34.94 10.66 27.12
C ALA A 15 -35.98 9.53 27.30
N GLY A 16 -35.48 8.31 27.57
CA GLY A 16 -36.20 7.21 28.22
C GLY A 16 -35.75 5.85 27.73
N GLY A 17 -35.12 5.03 28.59
CA GLY A 17 -34.50 3.75 28.24
C GLY A 17 -35.40 2.78 27.46
N GLY A 18 -34.93 2.35 26.28
CA GLY A 18 -35.50 1.31 25.43
C GLY A 18 -34.66 1.13 24.16
N THR A 19 -34.46 -0.10 23.71
CA THR A 19 -33.74 -0.48 22.48
C THR A 19 -34.24 0.30 21.25
N PHE A 20 -33.34 0.99 20.54
CA PHE A 20 -33.66 1.86 19.39
C PHE A 20 -34.16 1.08 18.17
N GLY A 21 -35.10 1.67 17.41
CA GLY A 21 -35.64 1.08 16.17
C GLY A 21 -34.80 1.43 14.95
N ARG A 22 -34.51 0.43 14.12
CA ARG A 22 -33.89 0.54 12.79
C ARG A 22 -34.87 1.11 11.76
N ASN A 23 -34.47 2.06 10.91
CA ASN A 23 -35.36 2.54 9.83
C ASN A 23 -35.39 1.56 8.65
N LEU A 24 -36.52 1.51 7.94
CA LEU A 24 -36.70 0.73 6.70
C LEU A 24 -36.95 1.67 5.52
N ILE A 25 -36.06 1.67 4.54
CA ILE A 25 -36.05 2.58 3.38
C ILE A 25 -36.04 1.74 2.09
N SER A 26 -37.22 1.34 1.64
CA SER A 26 -37.38 0.29 0.63
C SER A 26 -38.59 0.53 -0.27
N GLY A 27 -38.60 -0.10 -1.46
CA GLY A 27 -39.73 -0.02 -2.40
C GLY A 27 -39.91 1.33 -3.11
N ASN A 28 -38.89 2.19 -3.11
CA ASN A 28 -38.95 3.49 -3.78
C ASN A 28 -38.79 3.34 -5.30
N GLY A 29 -39.47 4.18 -6.09
CA GLY A 29 -39.33 4.24 -7.56
C GLY A 29 -38.03 4.91 -8.07
N GLY A 30 -37.09 5.25 -7.19
CA GLY A 30 -35.80 5.87 -7.48
C GLY A 30 -34.78 5.42 -6.43
N PRO A 31 -33.76 6.24 -6.08
CA PRO A 31 -32.89 5.92 -4.96
C PRO A 31 -33.67 5.73 -3.66
N GLY A 32 -33.17 4.88 -2.76
CA GLY A 32 -33.74 4.72 -1.42
C GLY A 32 -33.63 6.01 -0.63
N LEU A 33 -32.42 6.56 -0.59
CA LEU A 33 -32.12 7.84 0.01
C LEU A 33 -31.34 8.71 -0.97
N PHE A 34 -31.74 9.97 -1.10
CA PHE A 34 -31.11 10.96 -1.96
C PHE A 34 -30.70 12.16 -1.12
N VAL A 35 -29.39 12.41 -1.00
CA VAL A 35 -28.85 13.54 -0.23
C VAL A 35 -28.32 14.59 -1.19
N GLU A 36 -29.03 15.71 -1.25
CA GLU A 36 -28.58 16.95 -1.90
C GLU A 36 -28.06 17.93 -0.84
N ASP A 37 -26.92 18.58 -1.11
CA ASP A 37 -26.44 19.74 -0.36
C ASP A 37 -26.29 19.62 1.18
N GLY A 38 -25.97 18.41 1.67
CA GLY A 38 -25.55 18.19 3.06
C GLY A 38 -24.04 18.26 3.23
N GLY A 39 -23.54 19.14 4.09
CA GLY A 39 -22.27 18.88 4.80
C GLY A 39 -22.60 18.15 6.10
N PHE A 40 -21.77 17.22 6.55
CA PHE A 40 -21.90 16.58 7.88
C PHE A 40 -23.14 15.70 8.07
N THR A 41 -23.51 14.91 7.06
CA THR A 41 -24.62 13.95 7.16
C THR A 41 -24.14 12.58 7.64
N THR A 42 -24.80 12.04 8.67
CA THR A 42 -24.57 10.68 9.18
C THR A 42 -25.78 9.78 8.89
N ILE A 43 -25.53 8.62 8.28
CA ILE A 43 -26.53 7.59 7.93
C ILE A 43 -26.06 6.28 8.56
N GLN A 44 -26.76 5.80 9.58
CA GLN A 44 -26.35 4.62 10.36
C GLN A 44 -27.56 3.77 10.74
N ASN A 45 -27.36 2.47 10.97
CA ASN A 45 -28.40 1.55 11.45
C ASN A 45 -29.72 1.61 10.67
N ASN A 46 -29.65 1.56 9.33
CA ASN A 46 -30.80 1.50 8.44
C ASN A 46 -30.84 0.18 7.65
N TYR A 47 -32.05 -0.24 7.28
CA TYR A 47 -32.32 -1.26 6.25
C TYR A 47 -32.76 -0.56 4.97
N ILE A 48 -32.01 -0.75 3.89
CA ILE A 48 -32.22 -0.04 2.62
C ILE A 48 -32.32 -1.03 1.47
N GLY A 49 -33.49 -1.11 0.83
CA GLY A 49 -33.77 -2.03 -0.27
C GLY A 49 -34.19 -3.44 0.17
N THR A 50 -34.25 -3.70 1.47
CA THR A 50 -34.68 -4.99 2.06
C THR A 50 -36.09 -4.91 2.64
N THR A 51 -36.63 -6.04 3.10
CA THR A 51 -37.80 -6.08 4.00
C THR A 51 -37.40 -5.72 5.44
N VAL A 52 -38.39 -5.61 6.34
CA VAL A 52 -38.17 -5.32 7.78
C VAL A 52 -37.29 -6.37 8.49
N THR A 53 -37.13 -7.56 7.93
CA THR A 53 -36.23 -8.60 8.49
C THR A 53 -34.80 -8.45 7.98
N GLY A 54 -34.57 -7.70 6.91
CA GLY A 54 -33.29 -7.61 6.21
C GLY A 54 -33.04 -8.73 5.21
N ALA A 55 -33.80 -9.83 5.28
CA ALA A 55 -33.49 -11.08 4.59
C ALA A 55 -34.06 -11.20 3.16
N SER A 56 -34.90 -10.27 2.71
CA SER A 56 -35.56 -10.37 1.41
C SER A 56 -35.60 -9.03 0.70
N ALA A 57 -35.61 -9.07 -0.64
CA ALA A 57 -35.67 -7.89 -1.47
C ALA A 57 -37.00 -7.15 -1.35
N LEU A 58 -36.91 -5.84 -1.12
CA LEU A 58 -37.97 -4.86 -1.37
C LEU A 58 -37.30 -3.67 -2.07
N PRO A 59 -36.89 -3.86 -3.34
CA PRO A 59 -35.86 -3.06 -3.98
C PRO A 59 -36.27 -1.59 -4.09
N ASN A 60 -35.32 -0.69 -3.91
CA ASN A 60 -35.43 0.65 -4.48
C ASN A 60 -35.01 0.56 -5.96
N ALA A 61 -35.69 1.27 -6.86
CA ALA A 61 -35.43 1.16 -8.30
C ALA A 61 -34.08 1.77 -8.73
N GLY A 62 -33.50 2.67 -7.92
CA GLY A 62 -32.17 3.27 -8.11
C GLY A 62 -31.15 2.77 -7.09
N ALA A 63 -30.16 3.61 -6.78
CA ALA A 63 -29.16 3.31 -5.75
C ALA A 63 -29.77 3.20 -4.34
N GLY A 64 -29.14 2.47 -3.42
CA GLY A 64 -29.58 2.44 -2.02
C GLY A 64 -29.48 3.84 -1.39
N ILE A 65 -28.28 4.41 -1.45
CA ILE A 65 -27.97 5.79 -1.06
C ILE A 65 -27.34 6.49 -2.27
N LEU A 66 -27.87 7.65 -2.67
CA LEU A 66 -27.26 8.53 -3.66
C LEU A 66 -26.85 9.83 -2.98
N LEU A 67 -25.56 10.12 -3.00
CA LEU A 67 -25.00 11.39 -2.57
C LEU A 67 -24.73 12.26 -3.79
N ASP A 68 -25.47 13.37 -3.92
CA ASP A 68 -25.30 14.33 -5.00
C ASP A 68 -24.93 15.70 -4.44
N GLY A 69 -23.73 16.16 -4.74
CA GLY A 69 -23.17 17.41 -4.22
C GLY A 69 -23.05 18.44 -5.33
N ASN A 70 -23.67 19.62 -5.16
CA ASN A 70 -23.42 20.74 -6.07
C ASN A 70 -21.97 21.24 -5.92
N THR A 71 -21.25 21.34 -7.04
CA THR A 71 -19.81 21.64 -7.13
C THR A 71 -19.43 23.10 -6.91
N THR A 72 -20.36 24.01 -6.62
CA THR A 72 -20.03 25.44 -6.54
C THR A 72 -20.71 26.19 -5.40
N VAL A 73 -20.00 26.31 -4.27
CA VAL A 73 -20.07 27.52 -3.43
C VAL A 73 -18.66 28.13 -3.41
N GLY A 74 -18.43 29.14 -4.26
CA GLY A 74 -17.26 30.02 -4.16
C GLY A 74 -15.93 29.53 -4.77
N GLY A 75 -15.94 28.52 -5.64
CA GLY A 75 -14.72 28.09 -6.36
C GLY A 75 -13.71 27.28 -5.55
N ALA A 76 -14.03 26.95 -4.29
CA ALA A 76 -13.32 25.94 -3.51
C ALA A 76 -14.29 24.77 -3.23
N PRO A 77 -13.88 23.50 -3.42
CA PRO A 77 -14.69 22.37 -3.01
C PRO A 77 -14.85 22.42 -1.49
N ALA A 78 -16.09 22.61 -1.01
CA ALA A 78 -16.35 22.44 0.41
C ALA A 78 -16.12 20.96 0.75
N ALA A 79 -15.17 20.66 1.64
CA ALA A 79 -15.03 19.34 2.25
C ALA A 79 -16.35 19.00 2.97
N ARG A 80 -17.22 18.24 2.30
CA ARG A 80 -18.49 17.78 2.85
C ARG A 80 -18.27 16.36 3.34
N TYR A 81 -18.13 16.20 4.66
CA TYR A 81 -17.96 14.89 5.28
C TYR A 81 -19.30 14.17 5.36
N PHE A 82 -19.42 13.04 4.67
CA PHE A 82 -20.50 12.09 4.85
C PHE A 82 -20.00 10.90 5.67
N THR A 83 -20.82 10.42 6.60
CA THR A 83 -20.55 9.20 7.35
C THR A 83 -21.68 8.21 7.11
N ILE A 84 -21.38 7.12 6.43
CA ILE A 84 -22.32 6.03 6.15
C ILE A 84 -21.80 4.82 6.92
N GLY A 85 -22.59 4.37 7.90
CA GLY A 85 -22.18 3.33 8.83
C GLY A 85 -21.24 3.87 9.91
N GLY A 86 -20.39 3.01 10.44
CA GLY A 86 -19.52 3.35 11.57
C GLY A 86 -18.60 2.22 11.97
N LEU A 87 -17.92 2.37 13.11
CA LEU A 87 -16.88 1.43 13.55
C LEU A 87 -17.43 0.26 14.35
N ILE A 88 -18.67 0.36 14.85
CA ILE A 88 -19.32 -0.69 15.62
C ILE A 88 -20.55 -1.25 14.90
N ALA A 89 -20.88 -2.51 15.19
CA ALA A 89 -21.96 -3.23 14.51
C ALA A 89 -23.34 -2.54 14.60
N SER A 90 -23.62 -1.80 15.68
CA SER A 90 -24.88 -1.07 15.83
C SER A 90 -25.00 0.17 14.95
N GLU A 91 -23.91 0.63 14.33
CA GLU A 91 -23.89 1.76 13.40
C GLU A 91 -24.06 1.32 11.95
N ALA A 92 -23.77 0.05 11.64
CA ALA A 92 -23.82 -0.52 10.30
C ALA A 92 -25.20 -0.38 9.65
N ASN A 93 -25.24 0.06 8.38
CA ASN A 93 -26.42 -0.09 7.55
C ASN A 93 -26.39 -1.46 6.84
N LEU A 94 -27.58 -1.99 6.54
CA LEU A 94 -27.77 -3.05 5.55
C LEU A 94 -28.32 -2.42 4.27
N ILE A 95 -27.54 -2.46 3.20
CA ILE A 95 -27.82 -1.82 1.92
C ILE A 95 -27.80 -2.91 0.84
N ALA A 96 -28.98 -3.44 0.52
CA ALA A 96 -29.07 -4.59 -0.35
C ALA A 96 -30.27 -4.58 -1.28
N TYR A 97 -30.16 -5.32 -2.39
CA TYR A 97 -31.21 -5.50 -3.38
C TYR A 97 -31.68 -4.22 -4.08
N ASN A 98 -30.88 -3.15 -4.09
CA ASN A 98 -31.23 -1.93 -4.82
C ASN A 98 -30.99 -2.12 -6.33
N GLY A 99 -31.72 -1.40 -7.17
CA GLY A 99 -31.63 -1.53 -8.63
C GLY A 99 -30.37 -0.91 -9.25
N GLY A 100 -29.71 0.02 -8.55
CA GLY A 100 -28.38 0.56 -8.89
C GLY A 100 -27.33 0.19 -7.83
N GLY A 101 -26.23 0.94 -7.72
CA GLY A 101 -25.22 0.69 -6.68
C GLY A 101 -25.74 0.84 -5.24
N GLY A 102 -25.06 0.21 -4.29
CA GLY A 102 -25.42 0.29 -2.87
C GLY A 102 -25.33 1.73 -2.34
N VAL A 103 -24.12 2.29 -2.39
CA VAL A 103 -23.83 3.70 -2.12
C VAL A 103 -23.24 4.32 -3.38
N ARG A 104 -23.94 5.30 -3.96
CA ARG A 104 -23.48 6.01 -5.15
C ARG A 104 -23.03 7.43 -4.82
N LEU A 105 -21.83 7.79 -5.23
CA LEU A 105 -21.27 9.14 -5.12
C LEU A 105 -21.27 9.82 -6.49
N GLY A 106 -22.10 10.86 -6.65
CA GLY A 106 -22.17 11.64 -7.90
C GLY A 106 -20.97 12.55 -8.08
N LEU A 107 -20.80 13.52 -7.18
CA LEU A 107 -19.74 14.55 -7.22
C LEU A 107 -19.10 14.80 -5.84
N VAL A 108 -19.36 13.91 -4.88
CA VAL A 108 -18.86 14.03 -3.50
C VAL A 108 -17.40 13.61 -3.45
N ARG A 109 -16.52 14.50 -2.99
CA ARG A 109 -15.06 14.27 -2.93
C ARG A 109 -14.57 13.51 -1.70
N SER A 110 -15.39 13.37 -0.66
CA SER A 110 -15.02 12.57 0.51
C SER A 110 -16.27 12.04 1.22
N ALA A 111 -16.35 10.72 1.36
CA ALA A 111 -17.34 10.07 2.21
C ALA A 111 -16.70 8.88 2.91
N ARG A 112 -16.88 8.82 4.24
CA ARG A 112 -16.51 7.65 5.02
C ARG A 112 -17.64 6.64 4.97
N ILE A 113 -17.35 5.45 4.47
CA ILE A 113 -18.30 4.35 4.28
C ILE A 113 -17.75 3.12 4.99
N SER A 114 -18.04 2.98 6.29
CA SER A 114 -17.42 1.92 7.13
C SER A 114 -18.44 1.01 7.79
N GLY A 115 -18.08 -0.26 7.97
CA GLY A 115 -18.85 -1.25 8.72
C GLY A 115 -20.21 -1.64 8.12
N ASN A 116 -20.58 -1.14 6.94
CA ASN A 116 -21.86 -1.45 6.32
C ASN A 116 -21.85 -2.86 5.70
N SER A 117 -23.01 -3.51 5.74
CA SER A 117 -23.30 -4.68 4.89
C SER A 117 -23.89 -4.17 3.59
N ILE A 118 -23.15 -4.27 2.48
CA ILE A 118 -23.54 -3.77 1.17
C ILE A 118 -23.44 -4.93 0.17
N HIS A 119 -24.57 -5.46 -0.29
CA HIS A 119 -24.56 -6.64 -1.16
C HIS A 119 -25.81 -6.79 -2.02
N SER A 120 -25.73 -7.63 -3.05
CA SER A 120 -26.83 -7.98 -3.95
C SER A 120 -27.50 -6.77 -4.59
N ASN A 121 -26.77 -5.68 -4.82
CA ASN A 121 -27.29 -4.51 -5.52
C ASN A 121 -27.14 -4.71 -7.05
N GLY A 122 -27.88 -3.95 -7.85
CA GLY A 122 -27.85 -4.05 -9.31
C GLY A 122 -26.60 -3.43 -9.95
N GLY A 123 -25.81 -2.69 -9.18
CA GLY A 123 -24.50 -2.17 -9.53
C GLY A 123 -23.49 -2.39 -8.40
N LEU A 124 -22.38 -1.67 -8.42
CA LEU A 124 -21.31 -1.81 -7.42
C LEU A 124 -21.80 -1.50 -5.99
N GLY A 125 -21.20 -2.15 -4.99
CA GLY A 125 -21.49 -1.85 -3.59
C GLY A 125 -21.22 -0.37 -3.24
N ILE A 126 -20.06 0.14 -3.63
CA ILE A 126 -19.73 1.57 -3.61
C ILE A 126 -19.46 1.98 -5.06
N GLU A 127 -20.33 2.84 -5.59
CA GLU A 127 -20.34 3.27 -6.99
C GLU A 127 -19.96 4.75 -7.08
N PHE A 128 -19.05 5.11 -7.98
CA PHE A 128 -18.73 6.51 -8.25
C PHE A 128 -19.50 7.01 -9.49
N SER A 129 -18.82 7.63 -10.45
CA SER A 129 -19.42 8.20 -11.65
C SER A 129 -19.90 7.16 -12.68
N SER A 130 -19.48 5.89 -12.53
CA SER A 130 -19.82 4.79 -13.43
C SER A 130 -20.03 3.47 -12.67
N SER A 131 -20.72 2.52 -13.32
CA SER A 131 -20.91 1.15 -12.82
C SER A 131 -19.72 0.23 -13.08
N THR A 132 -18.65 0.73 -13.69
CA THR A 132 -17.38 0.02 -13.86
C THR A 132 -16.50 0.35 -12.65
N PRO A 133 -15.90 -0.65 -11.98
CA PRO A 133 -14.91 -0.40 -10.94
C PRO A 133 -13.79 0.51 -11.45
N LEU A 134 -13.47 1.55 -10.69
CA LEU A 134 -12.34 2.41 -10.96
C LEU A 134 -11.07 1.61 -10.61
N GLY A 135 -10.15 1.52 -11.57
CA GLY A 135 -8.87 0.88 -11.33
C GLY A 135 -7.98 1.77 -10.47
N ASN A 136 -7.13 1.15 -9.66
CA ASN A 136 -6.13 1.87 -8.89
C ASN A 136 -5.17 2.63 -9.82
N ASP A 137 -4.78 3.84 -9.40
CA ASP A 137 -3.70 4.60 -10.00
C ASP A 137 -2.45 4.60 -9.10
N VAL A 138 -1.37 5.19 -9.60
CA VAL A 138 -0.09 5.18 -8.90
C VAL A 138 -0.08 6.22 -7.79
N ALA A 139 0.24 5.79 -6.56
CA ALA A 139 0.35 6.62 -5.36
C ALA A 139 -0.90 7.45 -5.03
N ASP A 140 -2.07 6.97 -5.47
CA ASP A 140 -3.38 7.61 -5.23
C ASP A 140 -3.38 9.06 -5.74
N GLN A 141 -2.96 9.25 -6.99
CA GLN A 141 -2.93 10.56 -7.64
C GLN A 141 -4.36 11.02 -7.97
N ASP A 142 -4.97 11.73 -7.02
CA ASP A 142 -6.29 12.33 -7.15
C ASP A 142 -6.57 12.98 -8.53
N ASP A 143 -7.51 12.42 -9.27
CA ASP A 143 -7.96 12.94 -10.58
C ASP A 143 -9.14 13.95 -10.47
N GLY A 144 -9.57 14.23 -9.24
CA GLY A 144 -10.71 15.10 -8.94
C GLY A 144 -12.09 14.45 -9.07
N SER A 145 -12.15 13.12 -9.25
CA SER A 145 -13.36 12.30 -9.24
C SER A 145 -13.97 12.12 -7.83
N PRO A 146 -15.17 11.50 -7.69
CA PRO A 146 -15.78 11.25 -6.40
C PRO A 146 -14.88 10.43 -5.46
N ASN A 147 -14.91 10.77 -4.18
CA ASN A 147 -14.04 10.21 -3.13
C ASN A 147 -12.55 10.25 -3.48
N ASN A 148 -12.13 11.23 -4.27
CA ASN A 148 -10.76 11.44 -4.76
C ASN A 148 -10.14 10.23 -5.47
N ALA A 149 -10.95 9.38 -6.12
CA ALA A 149 -10.48 8.16 -6.78
C ALA A 149 -9.76 7.15 -5.85
N MET A 150 -9.93 7.25 -4.52
CA MET A 150 -9.09 6.51 -3.57
C MET A 150 -8.89 5.04 -3.93
N ASN A 151 -7.63 4.65 -4.07
CA ASN A 151 -7.22 3.28 -4.34
C ASN A 151 -7.81 2.30 -3.33
N HIS A 152 -8.29 1.16 -3.85
CA HIS A 152 -8.76 0.06 -3.02
C HIS A 152 -7.62 -0.93 -2.73
N PRO A 153 -7.70 -1.74 -1.66
CA PRO A 153 -6.73 -2.80 -1.42
C PRO A 153 -6.68 -3.79 -2.58
N ILE A 154 -5.52 -4.39 -2.83
CA ILE A 154 -5.38 -5.54 -3.71
C ILE A 154 -5.11 -6.76 -2.85
N ILE A 155 -6.08 -7.68 -2.84
CA ILE A 155 -5.94 -8.97 -2.16
C ILE A 155 -5.28 -9.94 -3.15
N GLU A 156 -4.22 -10.61 -2.73
CA GLU A 156 -3.47 -11.54 -3.57
C GLU A 156 -3.86 -12.99 -3.33
N ARG A 157 -4.24 -13.30 -2.08
CA ARG A 157 -4.73 -14.62 -1.69
C ARG A 157 -5.61 -14.54 -0.45
N ALA A 158 -6.52 -15.49 -0.35
CA ALA A 158 -7.28 -15.77 0.87
C ALA A 158 -7.27 -17.28 1.13
N ILE A 159 -6.65 -17.72 2.22
CA ILE A 159 -6.42 -19.13 2.51
C ILE A 159 -7.08 -19.52 3.82
N LEU A 160 -7.97 -20.51 3.78
CA LEU A 160 -8.51 -21.16 4.98
C LEU A 160 -7.51 -22.21 5.47
N SER A 161 -6.85 -21.95 6.60
CA SER A 161 -5.99 -22.90 7.30
C SER A 161 -6.11 -22.76 8.82
N GLY A 162 -5.97 -23.87 9.55
CA GLY A 162 -6.03 -23.86 11.02
C GLY A 162 -7.35 -23.37 11.62
N GLY A 163 -8.45 -23.34 10.84
CA GLY A 163 -9.74 -22.79 11.29
C GLY A 163 -9.81 -21.26 11.29
N GLN A 164 -8.91 -20.59 10.57
CA GLN A 164 -8.90 -19.14 10.33
C GLN A 164 -8.62 -18.87 8.85
N THR A 165 -8.93 -17.66 8.38
CA THR A 165 -8.63 -17.25 7.01
C THR A 165 -7.50 -16.24 7.00
N LEU A 166 -6.35 -16.59 6.44
CA LEU A 166 -5.26 -15.64 6.21
C LEU A 166 -5.50 -14.92 4.88
N VAL A 167 -5.35 -13.60 4.89
CA VAL A 167 -5.46 -12.73 3.70
C VAL A 167 -4.19 -11.91 3.58
N ASP A 168 -3.50 -12.07 2.45
CA ASP A 168 -2.32 -11.27 2.11
C ASP A 168 -2.65 -10.35 0.93
N GLY A 169 -2.07 -9.15 0.95
CA GLY A 169 -2.28 -8.16 -0.09
C GLY A 169 -1.40 -6.93 0.07
N TRP A 170 -1.75 -5.89 -0.67
CA TRP A 170 -1.09 -4.59 -0.57
C TRP A 170 -2.06 -3.46 -0.92
N LEU A 171 -1.70 -2.25 -0.49
CA LEU A 171 -2.37 -1.01 -0.85
C LEU A 171 -1.33 -0.02 -1.35
N ASP A 172 -1.53 0.53 -2.54
CA ASP A 172 -0.84 1.74 -2.97
C ASP A 172 -1.75 2.93 -2.63
N GLY A 173 -1.24 3.86 -1.85
CA GLY A 173 -2.00 4.97 -1.29
C GLY A 173 -1.12 6.20 -1.17
N ILE A 174 -1.71 7.35 -0.85
CA ILE A 174 -0.93 8.59 -0.76
C ILE A 174 0.28 8.45 0.19
N PRO A 175 1.47 8.96 -0.17
CA PRO A 175 2.64 8.81 0.69
C PRO A 175 2.47 9.44 2.08
N GLY A 176 2.77 8.66 3.12
CA GLY A 176 2.58 9.05 4.52
C GLY A 176 1.14 8.89 5.02
N GLY A 177 0.22 8.41 4.17
CA GLY A 177 -1.16 8.14 4.52
C GLY A 177 -1.31 6.91 5.42
N ARG A 178 -2.36 6.89 6.22
CA ARG A 178 -2.79 5.72 6.99
C ARG A 178 -4.22 5.36 6.62
N PHE A 179 -4.44 4.07 6.38
CA PHE A 179 -5.69 3.54 5.87
C PHE A 179 -6.20 2.41 6.74
N ARG A 180 -7.48 2.46 7.10
CA ARG A 180 -8.20 1.33 7.70
C ARG A 180 -8.70 0.44 6.59
N LEU A 181 -8.17 -0.77 6.53
CA LEU A 181 -8.64 -1.84 5.66
C LEU A 181 -9.77 -2.58 6.35
N GLU A 182 -10.93 -2.65 5.71
CA GLU A 182 -12.08 -3.42 6.19
C GLU A 182 -12.31 -4.61 5.27
N PHE A 183 -12.39 -5.81 5.85
CA PHE A 183 -12.51 -7.06 5.10
C PHE A 183 -13.91 -7.64 5.24
N PHE A 184 -14.45 -8.12 4.13
CA PHE A 184 -15.80 -8.64 4.05
C PHE A 184 -15.80 -9.97 3.31
N THR A 185 -16.73 -10.86 3.65
CA THR A 185 -17.04 -12.04 2.84
C THR A 185 -18.44 -11.96 2.25
N SER A 186 -18.56 -12.52 1.06
CA SER A 186 -19.82 -12.70 0.34
C SER A 186 -19.89 -14.12 -0.21
N SER A 187 -21.10 -14.66 -0.40
CA SER A 187 -21.27 -16.03 -0.92
C SER A 187 -20.67 -16.24 -2.33
N SER A 188 -20.60 -15.17 -3.12
CA SER A 188 -20.03 -15.13 -4.46
C SER A 188 -19.55 -13.72 -4.79
N ALA A 189 -18.67 -13.58 -5.78
CA ALA A 189 -18.30 -12.27 -6.31
C ALA A 189 -19.52 -11.58 -6.95
N ASP A 190 -19.54 -10.25 -6.88
CA ASP A 190 -20.42 -9.42 -7.69
C ASP A 190 -20.17 -9.66 -9.19
N PRO A 191 -21.17 -9.52 -10.08
CA PRO A 191 -20.97 -9.68 -11.53
C PRO A 191 -19.88 -8.76 -12.14
N SER A 192 -19.56 -7.62 -11.51
CA SER A 192 -18.44 -6.76 -11.92
C SER A 192 -17.05 -7.35 -11.61
N GLY A 193 -16.98 -8.40 -10.79
CA GLY A 193 -15.74 -8.96 -10.25
C GLY A 193 -15.18 -8.22 -9.03
N SER A 194 -15.71 -7.04 -8.70
CA SER A 194 -15.34 -6.28 -7.50
C SER A 194 -16.31 -6.60 -6.37
N GLY A 195 -15.78 -7.13 -5.26
CA GLY A 195 -16.62 -7.79 -4.28
C GLY A 195 -17.36 -6.80 -3.40
N GLU A 196 -18.66 -6.71 -3.57
CA GLU A 196 -19.55 -6.26 -2.50
C GLU A 196 -19.21 -6.91 -1.15
N GLY A 197 -19.52 -6.23 -0.05
CA GLY A 197 -19.25 -6.69 1.30
C GLY A 197 -20.51 -7.09 2.05
N GLU A 198 -20.89 -8.37 2.00
CA GLU A 198 -22.08 -8.88 2.70
C GLU A 198 -21.85 -8.99 4.22
N THR A 199 -20.78 -9.67 4.64
CA THR A 199 -20.49 -9.92 6.06
C THR A 199 -19.13 -9.34 6.44
N PHE A 200 -19.10 -8.39 7.38
CA PHE A 200 -17.86 -7.85 7.93
C PHE A 200 -17.10 -8.92 8.74
N LEU A 201 -15.81 -9.08 8.44
CA LEU A 201 -14.93 -10.07 9.06
C LEU A 201 -13.98 -9.45 10.10
N GLY A 202 -13.55 -8.21 9.86
CA GLY A 202 -12.54 -7.54 10.66
C GLY A 202 -11.89 -6.38 9.91
N ALA A 203 -10.99 -5.69 10.59
CA ALA A 203 -10.24 -4.57 10.02
C ALA A 203 -8.79 -4.58 10.47
N SER A 204 -7.92 -3.97 9.66
CA SER A 204 -6.50 -3.76 9.96
C SER A 204 -6.09 -2.36 9.51
N TRP A 205 -4.98 -1.85 10.04
CA TRP A 205 -4.40 -0.59 9.61
C TRP A 205 -3.18 -0.84 8.72
N VAL A 206 -3.05 -0.04 7.67
CA VAL A 206 -1.86 0.00 6.82
C VAL A 206 -1.38 1.44 6.68
N GLU A 207 -0.07 1.65 6.69
CA GLU A 207 0.57 2.93 6.43
C GLU A 207 1.31 2.84 5.09
N THR A 208 1.00 3.77 4.19
CA THR A 208 1.64 3.85 2.88
C THR A 208 2.79 4.84 2.94
N SER A 209 3.88 4.50 2.26
CA SER A 209 5.02 5.38 2.08
C SER A 209 5.07 5.80 0.61
N ARG A 210 6.25 6.04 0.04
CA ARG A 210 6.37 6.27 -1.41
C ARG A 210 6.43 4.92 -2.10
N GLY A 211 5.25 4.33 -2.33
CA GLY A 211 5.03 3.02 -2.94
C GLY A 211 4.05 2.14 -2.16
N PRO A 212 3.66 0.99 -2.72
CA PRO A 212 2.75 0.05 -2.10
C PRO A 212 3.20 -0.41 -0.71
N ALA A 213 2.24 -0.53 0.19
CA ALA A 213 2.42 -1.14 1.50
C ALA A 213 1.77 -2.52 1.54
N VAL A 214 2.53 -3.54 1.92
CA VAL A 214 2.03 -4.91 2.10
C VAL A 214 1.27 -5.06 3.42
N PHE A 215 0.26 -5.92 3.43
CA PHE A 215 -0.44 -6.34 4.64
C PHE A 215 -0.67 -7.85 4.63
N SER A 216 -0.69 -8.43 5.84
CA SER A 216 -1.14 -9.78 6.11
C SER A 216 -2.06 -9.74 7.32
N VAL A 217 -3.27 -10.28 7.19
CA VAL A 217 -4.29 -10.25 8.24
C VAL A 217 -4.91 -11.63 8.43
N THR A 218 -5.12 -12.01 9.68
CA THR A 218 -5.85 -13.23 10.03
C THR A 218 -7.28 -12.89 10.44
N LEU A 219 -8.24 -13.50 9.75
CA LEU A 219 -9.67 -13.25 9.88
C LEU A 219 -10.40 -14.51 10.39
N PRO A 220 -11.65 -14.38 10.90
CA PRO A 220 -12.51 -15.52 11.19
C PRO A 220 -12.61 -16.47 9.99
N ALA A 221 -12.88 -17.75 10.26
CA ALA A 221 -13.00 -18.77 9.21
C ALA A 221 -14.07 -18.40 8.17
N VAL A 222 -13.64 -18.29 6.92
CA VAL A 222 -14.50 -18.18 5.74
C VAL A 222 -14.42 -19.49 4.97
N GLY A 223 -15.58 -20.03 4.56
CA GLY A 223 -15.66 -21.30 3.85
C GLY A 223 -15.00 -21.22 2.46
N THR A 224 -14.33 -22.30 2.05
CA THR A 224 -13.74 -22.38 0.71
C THR A 224 -14.81 -22.20 -0.37
N GLY A 225 -14.53 -21.41 -1.40
CA GLY A 225 -15.47 -21.08 -2.48
C GLY A 225 -16.29 -19.80 -2.23
N GLN A 226 -16.34 -19.29 -0.99
CA GLN A 226 -16.77 -17.92 -0.74
C GLN A 226 -15.68 -16.94 -1.17
N VAL A 227 -16.00 -15.66 -1.27
CA VAL A 227 -15.03 -14.63 -1.65
C VAL A 227 -14.77 -13.66 -0.50
N ILE A 228 -13.60 -13.03 -0.54
CA ILE A 228 -13.24 -11.89 0.30
C ILE A 228 -13.01 -10.66 -0.57
N SER A 229 -13.50 -9.53 -0.11
CA SER A 229 -13.18 -8.20 -0.64
C SER A 229 -12.83 -7.25 0.50
N ALA A 230 -12.23 -6.11 0.16
CA ALA A 230 -11.87 -5.11 1.14
C ALA A 230 -12.08 -3.67 0.64
N THR A 231 -12.24 -2.74 1.57
CA THR A 231 -12.19 -1.29 1.32
C THR A 231 -11.06 -0.66 2.12
N ALA A 232 -10.45 0.41 1.62
CA ALA A 232 -9.52 1.26 2.34
C ALA A 232 -10.23 2.57 2.73
N THR A 233 -10.16 2.96 4.00
CA THR A 233 -10.65 4.24 4.49
C THR A 233 -9.48 5.05 5.04
N ALA A 234 -9.18 6.20 4.44
CA ALA A 234 -8.14 7.09 4.94
C ALA A 234 -8.53 7.74 6.28
N ASP A 235 -7.55 7.96 7.15
CA ASP A 235 -7.70 8.79 8.35
C ASP A 235 -7.29 10.25 8.11
N GLU A 236 -7.28 11.05 9.17
CA GLU A 236 -6.90 12.47 9.14
C GLU A 236 -5.46 12.74 8.71
N ARG A 237 -4.58 11.73 8.69
CA ARG A 237 -3.19 11.87 8.21
C ARG A 237 -3.10 11.87 6.69
N SER A 238 -4.14 11.43 5.98
CA SER A 238 -4.21 11.57 4.53
C SER A 238 -4.51 13.01 4.14
N THR A 239 -3.62 13.62 3.36
CA THR A 239 -3.76 15.02 2.93
C THR A 239 -4.94 15.25 2.00
N ASN A 240 -5.55 14.19 1.47
CA ASN A 240 -6.64 14.27 0.48
C ASN A 240 -8.04 14.12 1.13
N GLY A 241 -8.12 13.74 2.42
CA GLY A 241 -9.37 13.67 3.19
C GLY A 241 -9.80 12.23 3.57
N GLU A 242 -10.79 12.12 4.46
CA GLU A 242 -11.23 10.86 5.11
C GLU A 242 -12.19 10.01 4.25
N GLY A 243 -11.84 9.79 2.97
CA GLY A 243 -12.65 9.00 2.05
C GLY A 243 -12.53 7.47 2.22
N THR A 244 -13.51 6.72 1.68
CA THR A 244 -13.45 5.25 1.56
C THR A 244 -13.45 4.80 0.10
N SER A 245 -12.45 3.99 -0.28
CA SER A 245 -12.32 3.39 -1.62
C SER A 245 -13.56 2.59 -2.03
N GLN A 246 -13.66 2.27 -3.33
CA GLN A 246 -14.53 1.17 -3.75
C GLN A 246 -14.07 -0.16 -3.12
N PHE A 247 -14.91 -1.19 -3.19
CA PHE A 247 -14.47 -2.52 -2.82
C PHE A 247 -13.42 -3.06 -3.81
N SER A 248 -12.45 -3.80 -3.29
CA SER A 248 -11.45 -4.51 -4.08
C SER A 248 -12.08 -5.57 -4.99
N PRO A 249 -11.36 -6.01 -6.04
CA PRO A 249 -11.59 -7.31 -6.67
C PRO A 249 -11.77 -8.41 -5.62
N ALA A 250 -12.76 -9.27 -5.85
CA ALA A 250 -13.08 -10.35 -4.93
C ALA A 250 -12.11 -11.52 -5.12
N VAL A 251 -11.56 -12.06 -4.04
CA VAL A 251 -10.67 -13.22 -4.06
C VAL A 251 -11.35 -14.42 -3.43
N THR A 252 -11.43 -15.53 -4.16
CA THR A 252 -11.99 -16.79 -3.66
C THR A 252 -11.12 -17.35 -2.55
N VAL A 253 -11.75 -17.73 -1.45
CA VAL A 253 -11.10 -18.44 -0.35
C VAL A 253 -10.85 -19.88 -0.76
N VAL A 254 -9.61 -20.32 -0.64
CA VAL A 254 -9.17 -21.67 -1.01
C VAL A 254 -8.50 -22.38 0.17
N ALA A 255 -8.45 -23.70 0.11
CA ALA A 255 -7.62 -24.49 1.01
C ALA A 255 -6.21 -24.66 0.41
N PRO A 256 -5.16 -24.71 1.23
CA PRO A 256 -3.82 -24.98 0.73
C PRO A 256 -3.70 -26.43 0.24
N ASN A 257 -2.92 -26.64 -0.83
CA ASN A 257 -2.59 -27.96 -1.38
C ASN A 257 -1.12 -28.35 -1.15
N VAL A 258 -0.29 -27.42 -0.68
CA VAL A 258 1.03 -27.71 -0.10
C VAL A 258 0.97 -27.42 1.39
N THR A 259 0.97 -28.46 2.21
CA THR A 259 0.64 -28.41 3.65
C THR A 259 1.73 -28.97 4.55
N THR A 260 2.80 -29.51 3.98
CA THR A 260 3.89 -30.12 4.74
C THR A 260 5.26 -29.86 4.14
N PHE A 261 6.29 -29.89 4.99
CA PHE A 261 7.70 -29.83 4.62
C PHE A 261 8.29 -31.18 4.21
N ALA A 262 7.49 -32.24 4.21
CA ALA A 262 7.94 -33.53 3.71
C ALA A 262 8.42 -33.38 2.25
N ASP A 263 9.55 -34.00 1.91
CA ASP A 263 10.09 -33.96 0.55
C ASP A 263 9.20 -34.69 -0.47
N SER A 264 8.36 -35.62 -0.03
CA SER A 264 7.44 -36.37 -0.89
C SER A 264 6.18 -36.82 -0.14
N GLY A 265 5.19 -37.29 -0.89
CA GLY A 265 3.90 -37.75 -0.38
C GLY A 265 2.83 -36.64 -0.37
N PRO A 266 1.58 -36.99 -0.04
CA PRO A 266 0.46 -36.05 -0.07
C PRO A 266 0.73 -34.76 0.72
N GLY A 267 0.43 -33.62 0.10
CA GLY A 267 0.63 -32.29 0.68
C GLY A 267 2.07 -31.76 0.61
N SER A 268 3.04 -32.53 0.11
CA SER A 268 4.39 -32.00 -0.17
C SER A 268 4.41 -31.12 -1.40
N PHE A 269 5.34 -30.16 -1.46
CA PHE A 269 5.58 -29.33 -2.64
C PHE A 269 5.87 -30.19 -3.89
N ARG A 270 6.66 -31.25 -3.73
CA ARG A 270 6.98 -32.20 -4.80
C ARG A 270 5.73 -32.89 -5.35
N GLN A 271 4.86 -33.38 -4.47
CA GLN A 271 3.63 -34.05 -4.92
C GLN A 271 2.71 -33.06 -5.63
N ALA A 272 2.58 -31.83 -5.13
CA ALA A 272 1.77 -30.80 -5.77
C ALA A 272 2.27 -30.44 -7.18
N LEU A 273 3.59 -30.38 -7.40
CA LEU A 273 4.16 -30.22 -8.74
C LEU A 273 3.84 -31.42 -9.65
N MET A 274 3.93 -32.65 -9.13
CA MET A 274 3.57 -33.84 -9.90
C MET A 274 2.08 -33.86 -10.26
N ASP A 275 1.22 -33.44 -9.35
CA ASP A 275 -0.22 -33.38 -9.57
C ASP A 275 -0.57 -32.32 -10.63
N ALA A 276 0.04 -31.13 -10.56
CA ALA A 276 -0.11 -30.08 -11.57
C ALA A 276 0.38 -30.53 -12.95
N ASN A 277 1.58 -31.13 -13.04
CA ASN A 277 2.09 -31.64 -14.31
C ASN A 277 1.22 -32.75 -14.95
N ASN A 278 0.40 -33.45 -14.15
CA ASN A 278 -0.52 -34.49 -14.62
C ASN A 278 -1.94 -33.98 -14.87
N HIS A 279 -2.24 -32.74 -14.50
CA HIS A 279 -3.52 -32.09 -14.75
C HIS A 279 -3.45 -31.30 -16.07
N ALA A 280 -4.57 -31.26 -16.79
CA ALA A 280 -4.69 -30.50 -18.03
C ALA A 280 -5.35 -29.16 -17.74
N GLY A 281 -4.65 -28.07 -18.03
CA GLY A 281 -5.12 -26.71 -17.82
C GLY A 281 -4.33 -26.00 -16.71
N PRO A 282 -4.79 -24.81 -16.28
CA PRO A 282 -4.09 -24.02 -15.27
C PRO A 282 -4.16 -24.66 -13.88
N ASP A 283 -3.03 -24.71 -13.20
CA ASP A 283 -2.91 -25.16 -11.81
C ASP A 283 -2.45 -24.04 -10.87
N ILE A 284 -2.93 -24.09 -9.62
CA ILE A 284 -2.47 -23.18 -8.57
C ILE A 284 -1.95 -23.99 -7.39
N LEU A 285 -0.67 -23.82 -7.08
CA LEU A 285 -0.05 -24.32 -5.85
C LEU A 285 -0.17 -23.24 -4.78
N VAL A 286 -1.05 -23.50 -3.82
CA VAL A 286 -1.31 -22.64 -2.67
C VAL A 286 -0.62 -23.25 -1.46
N LEU A 287 0.45 -22.60 -1.02
CA LEU A 287 1.21 -23.04 0.14
C LEU A 287 0.52 -22.61 1.42
N ASP A 288 0.46 -23.53 2.39
CA ASP A 288 -0.14 -23.29 3.69
C ASP A 288 0.58 -22.14 4.42
N PRO A 289 -0.16 -21.15 4.97
CA PRO A 289 0.40 -20.08 5.78
C PRO A 289 1.32 -20.52 6.92
N GLY A 290 1.09 -21.70 7.50
CA GLY A 290 1.97 -22.31 8.49
C GLY A 290 3.37 -22.64 7.97
N LEU A 291 3.61 -22.52 6.66
CA LEU A 291 4.92 -22.63 6.03
C LEU A 291 5.69 -21.30 5.95
N ALA A 292 5.14 -20.19 6.45
CA ALA A 292 5.80 -18.89 6.47
C ALA A 292 7.17 -18.94 7.19
N GLY A 293 8.18 -18.31 6.61
CA GLY A 293 9.55 -18.24 7.17
C GLY A 293 10.34 -19.56 7.18
N GLN A 294 9.83 -20.62 6.56
CA GLN A 294 10.40 -21.96 6.70
C GLN A 294 11.20 -22.38 5.46
N VAL A 295 12.17 -23.26 5.66
CA VAL A 295 13.09 -23.71 4.60
C VAL A 295 12.82 -25.16 4.20
N LEU A 296 12.30 -25.34 2.98
CA LEU A 296 12.16 -26.64 2.34
C LEU A 296 13.45 -27.01 1.61
N LYS A 297 13.98 -28.21 1.90
CA LYS A 297 15.21 -28.74 1.30
C LYS A 297 14.91 -30.08 0.64
N PRO A 298 14.57 -30.10 -0.67
CA PRO A 298 14.30 -31.34 -1.38
C PRO A 298 15.49 -32.29 -1.31
N THR A 299 15.25 -33.60 -1.17
CA THR A 299 16.34 -34.60 -1.05
C THR A 299 16.86 -35.05 -2.41
N THR A 300 16.04 -34.90 -3.45
CA THR A 300 16.36 -35.11 -4.86
C THR A 300 15.85 -33.94 -5.69
N ASP A 301 16.26 -33.85 -6.95
CA ASP A 301 15.77 -32.81 -7.87
C ASP A 301 14.24 -32.83 -7.94
N LEU A 302 13.62 -31.65 -7.88
CA LEU A 302 12.19 -31.51 -8.11
C LEU A 302 11.86 -31.78 -9.59
N PRO A 303 10.68 -32.35 -9.89
CA PRO A 303 10.25 -32.47 -11.28
C PRO A 303 10.16 -31.07 -11.92
N PRO A 304 10.56 -30.90 -13.20
CA PRO A 304 10.35 -29.64 -13.91
C PRO A 304 8.87 -29.26 -13.96
N ILE A 305 8.57 -27.96 -13.99
CA ILE A 305 7.21 -27.48 -14.26
C ILE A 305 6.96 -27.55 -15.76
N THR A 306 5.93 -28.29 -16.17
CA THR A 306 5.66 -28.57 -17.59
C THR A 306 4.31 -28.04 -18.11
N GLY A 307 3.44 -27.59 -17.21
CA GLY A 307 2.12 -27.04 -17.52
C GLY A 307 1.97 -25.59 -17.08
N GLU A 308 0.80 -25.01 -17.35
CA GLU A 308 0.44 -23.69 -16.84
C GLU A 308 0.27 -23.77 -15.32
N THR A 309 1.08 -23.03 -14.55
CA THR A 309 1.15 -23.20 -13.11
C THR A 309 1.44 -21.88 -12.39
N THR A 310 0.60 -21.52 -11.43
CA THR A 310 0.87 -20.43 -10.49
C THR A 310 1.28 -20.98 -9.13
N ILE A 311 2.41 -20.53 -8.60
CA ILE A 311 2.89 -20.89 -7.25
C ILE A 311 2.85 -19.65 -6.36
N GLN A 312 2.06 -19.73 -5.30
CA GLN A 312 1.88 -18.65 -4.34
C GLN A 312 2.43 -19.06 -2.97
N ALA A 313 3.58 -18.51 -2.58
CA ALA A 313 4.23 -18.82 -1.31
C ALA A 313 3.93 -17.80 -0.20
N PRO A 314 3.71 -18.21 1.07
CA PRO A 314 3.59 -17.26 2.17
C PRO A 314 4.91 -16.52 2.37
N GLU A 315 4.87 -15.39 3.07
CA GLU A 315 6.06 -14.57 3.30
C GLU A 315 7.20 -15.37 3.93
N GLY A 316 8.40 -15.20 3.38
CA GLY A 316 9.62 -15.83 3.89
C GLY A 316 9.73 -17.35 3.65
N PHE A 317 8.79 -17.98 2.92
CA PHE A 317 8.98 -19.38 2.53
C PHE A 317 10.17 -19.54 1.58
N VAL A 318 11.03 -20.49 1.90
CA VAL A 318 12.27 -20.75 1.18
C VAL A 318 12.26 -22.14 0.56
N LEU A 319 12.58 -22.22 -0.72
CA LEU A 319 12.92 -23.46 -1.42
C LEU A 319 14.43 -23.49 -1.69
N SER A 320 15.15 -24.27 -0.90
CA SER A 320 16.62 -24.33 -0.93
C SER A 320 17.11 -25.53 -1.74
N GLY A 321 18.06 -25.28 -2.65
CA GLY A 321 18.84 -26.30 -3.36
C GLY A 321 19.87 -27.01 -2.47
N ASN A 322 20.03 -26.56 -1.22
CA ASN A 322 20.94 -27.12 -0.22
C ASN A 322 22.35 -27.38 -0.79
N ASN A 323 22.85 -26.45 -1.60
CA ASN A 323 24.15 -26.44 -2.27
C ASN A 323 24.43 -27.66 -3.15
N THR A 324 23.40 -28.39 -3.57
CA THR A 324 23.58 -29.69 -4.24
C THR A 324 22.62 -29.93 -5.40
N ARG A 325 21.67 -29.04 -5.62
CA ARG A 325 20.70 -29.12 -6.72
C ARG A 325 20.09 -27.77 -7.05
N ARG A 326 19.44 -27.70 -8.21
CA ARG A 326 18.63 -26.56 -8.62
C ARG A 326 17.28 -26.56 -7.90
N PRO A 327 16.83 -25.43 -7.31
CA PRO A 327 15.48 -25.29 -6.76
C PRO A 327 14.37 -25.57 -7.79
N LEU A 328 14.37 -24.92 -8.95
CA LEU A 328 13.31 -25.06 -9.96
C LEU A 328 13.83 -25.13 -11.39
N THR A 329 13.17 -25.96 -12.21
CA THR A 329 13.36 -26.00 -13.66
C THR A 329 12.01 -25.76 -14.33
N ILE A 330 11.96 -24.82 -15.27
CA ILE A 330 10.76 -24.47 -16.04
C ILE A 330 10.94 -24.96 -17.47
N ASN A 331 10.02 -25.82 -17.92
CA ASN A 331 10.00 -26.34 -19.27
C ASN A 331 8.55 -26.54 -19.70
N ALA A 332 7.86 -25.43 -19.93
CA ALA A 332 6.43 -25.40 -20.20
C ALA A 332 6.13 -24.72 -21.55
N PRO A 333 6.52 -25.34 -22.69
CA PRO A 333 6.37 -24.72 -24.01
C PRO A 333 4.94 -24.26 -24.28
N GLY A 334 4.78 -22.97 -24.62
CA GLY A 334 3.48 -22.35 -24.90
C GLY A 334 2.55 -22.21 -23.69
N GLN A 335 3.04 -22.43 -22.47
CA GLN A 335 2.30 -22.27 -21.22
C GLN A 335 2.91 -21.13 -20.38
N GLU A 336 2.14 -20.68 -19.39
CA GLU A 336 2.55 -19.62 -18.45
C GLU A 336 2.82 -20.20 -17.05
N VAL A 337 3.99 -19.88 -16.49
CA VAL A 337 4.34 -20.21 -15.11
C VAL A 337 4.54 -18.91 -14.33
N THR A 338 3.81 -18.76 -13.23
CA THR A 338 3.87 -17.56 -12.40
C THR A 338 4.33 -17.91 -10.99
N LEU A 339 5.44 -17.31 -10.54
CA LEU A 339 6.01 -17.50 -9.21
C LEU A 339 5.82 -16.22 -8.39
N ILE A 340 5.20 -16.33 -7.22
CA ILE A 340 4.87 -15.20 -6.35
C ILE A 340 5.40 -15.43 -4.94
N ASN A 341 6.21 -14.49 -4.43
CA ASN A 341 6.75 -14.48 -3.06
C ASN A 341 7.65 -15.67 -2.71
N LEU A 342 8.27 -16.33 -3.69
CA LEU A 342 9.22 -17.41 -3.42
C LEU A 342 10.62 -16.87 -3.12
N ILE A 343 11.26 -17.45 -2.11
CA ILE A 343 12.71 -17.36 -1.92
C ILE A 343 13.33 -18.66 -2.45
N LEU A 344 14.19 -18.55 -3.47
CA LEU A 344 14.97 -19.65 -4.01
C LEU A 344 16.43 -19.44 -3.61
N GLU A 345 17.02 -20.39 -2.90
CA GLU A 345 18.38 -20.22 -2.38
C GLU A 345 19.26 -21.46 -2.46
N ASP A 346 20.57 -21.27 -2.23
CA ASP A 346 21.58 -22.35 -2.16
C ASP A 346 21.49 -23.32 -3.36
N GLY A 347 21.12 -22.81 -4.53
CA GLY A 347 21.02 -23.59 -5.74
C GLY A 347 22.41 -24.01 -6.22
N SER A 348 22.56 -25.23 -6.74
CA SER A 348 23.79 -25.66 -7.40
C SER A 348 23.50 -26.51 -8.62
N ALA A 349 23.97 -26.07 -9.79
CA ALA A 349 23.80 -26.76 -11.06
C ALA A 349 24.82 -26.30 -12.10
N ASP A 350 24.80 -26.89 -13.30
CA ASP A 350 25.63 -26.42 -14.42
C ASP A 350 25.21 -25.00 -14.84
N ASP A 351 23.99 -24.83 -15.34
CA ASP A 351 23.42 -23.51 -15.67
C ASP A 351 22.16 -23.21 -14.86
N GLY A 352 21.88 -21.93 -14.60
CA GLY A 352 20.64 -21.51 -13.94
C GLY A 352 20.49 -22.14 -12.57
N ALA A 353 21.46 -21.93 -11.67
CA ALA A 353 21.54 -22.70 -10.43
C ALA A 353 20.35 -22.43 -9.48
N GLY A 354 19.77 -21.24 -9.49
CA GLY A 354 18.47 -20.96 -8.86
C GLY A 354 17.29 -21.43 -9.72
N ILE A 355 17.22 -20.93 -10.95
CA ILE A 355 16.19 -21.27 -11.95
C ILE A 355 16.83 -21.52 -13.31
N LEU A 356 16.45 -22.63 -13.94
CA LEU A 356 16.68 -22.86 -15.36
C LEU A 356 15.35 -22.73 -16.10
N HIS A 357 15.24 -21.74 -16.97
CA HIS A 357 14.12 -21.54 -17.86
C HIS A 357 14.46 -22.05 -19.26
N ILE A 358 13.80 -23.14 -19.66
CA ILE A 358 14.05 -23.81 -20.94
C ILE A 358 13.16 -23.21 -22.02
N ASP A 359 11.85 -23.16 -21.80
CA ASP A 359 10.84 -22.64 -22.74
C ASP A 359 9.51 -22.34 -22.02
N GLY A 360 8.63 -21.57 -22.66
CA GLY A 360 7.37 -21.07 -22.09
C GLY A 360 7.43 -19.59 -21.71
N THR A 361 6.47 -19.15 -20.91
CA THR A 361 6.49 -17.84 -20.26
C THR A 361 6.69 -18.01 -18.76
N LEU A 362 7.70 -17.37 -18.17
CA LEU A 362 7.93 -17.34 -16.73
C LEU A 362 7.74 -15.91 -16.20
N ASN A 363 6.79 -15.74 -15.28
CA ASN A 363 6.57 -14.50 -14.55
C ASN A 363 7.08 -14.65 -13.11
N LEU A 364 8.10 -13.89 -12.75
CA LEU A 364 8.61 -13.77 -11.39
C LEU A 364 8.06 -12.48 -10.77
N ARG A 365 7.34 -12.59 -9.66
CA ARG A 365 6.80 -11.44 -8.92
C ARG A 365 7.19 -11.52 -7.46
N ARG A 366 7.89 -10.49 -6.96
CA ARG A 366 8.34 -10.41 -5.55
C ARG A 366 9.09 -11.66 -5.09
N CYS A 367 9.86 -12.25 -6.00
CA CYS A 367 10.71 -13.39 -5.71
C CYS A 367 12.12 -12.93 -5.32
N ILE A 368 12.78 -13.73 -4.50
CA ILE A 368 14.18 -13.54 -4.12
C ILE A 368 14.95 -14.79 -4.57
N ILE A 369 15.94 -14.60 -5.43
CA ILE A 369 16.85 -15.65 -5.88
C ILE A 369 18.23 -15.32 -5.34
N ARG A 370 18.76 -16.14 -4.43
CA ARG A 370 19.98 -15.78 -3.71
C ARG A 370 20.94 -16.93 -3.48
N ASP A 371 22.22 -16.60 -3.33
CA ASP A 371 23.25 -17.55 -2.91
C ASP A 371 23.31 -18.83 -3.77
N CYS A 372 22.89 -18.76 -5.04
CA CYS A 372 22.93 -19.87 -5.98
C CYS A 372 24.25 -19.88 -6.76
N THR A 373 24.84 -21.04 -6.98
CA THR A 373 26.15 -21.24 -7.60
C THR A 373 26.06 -22.13 -8.84
N ALA A 374 26.33 -21.56 -10.02
CA ALA A 374 26.41 -22.26 -11.29
C ALA A 374 27.88 -22.57 -11.67
N THR A 375 28.18 -23.79 -12.11
CA THR A 375 29.53 -24.11 -12.66
C THR A 375 29.68 -23.72 -14.13
N GLY A 376 28.57 -23.38 -14.79
CA GLY A 376 28.46 -22.76 -16.11
C GLY A 376 27.92 -21.33 -15.97
N ASP A 377 26.82 -21.02 -16.65
CA ASP A 377 26.25 -19.68 -16.74
C ASP A 377 24.97 -19.51 -15.87
N GLY A 378 24.67 -18.28 -15.44
CA GLY A 378 23.40 -17.99 -14.76
C GLY A 378 23.36 -18.50 -13.33
N GLY A 379 24.06 -17.85 -12.40
CA GLY A 379 24.03 -18.24 -10.99
C GLY A 379 22.61 -18.22 -10.42
N GLY A 380 21.89 -17.12 -10.60
CA GLY A 380 20.49 -17.00 -10.19
C GLY A 380 19.52 -17.59 -11.20
N LEU A 381 19.53 -17.07 -12.44
CA LEU A 381 18.59 -17.46 -13.50
C LEU A 381 19.30 -17.62 -14.84
N ALA A 382 19.00 -18.70 -15.56
CA ALA A 382 19.36 -18.88 -16.96
C ALA A 382 18.14 -19.01 -17.87
N VAL A 383 18.08 -18.16 -18.90
CA VAL A 383 17.01 -18.14 -19.92
C VAL A 383 17.52 -18.73 -21.23
N GLN A 384 17.02 -19.91 -21.62
CA GLN A 384 17.42 -20.59 -22.86
C GLN A 384 16.51 -20.25 -24.05
N ALA A 385 15.20 -20.16 -23.84
CA ALA A 385 14.21 -19.72 -24.81
C ALA A 385 12.96 -19.17 -24.10
N GLY A 386 11.91 -18.84 -24.87
CA GLY A 386 10.65 -18.32 -24.35
C GLY A 386 10.72 -16.87 -23.88
N VAL A 387 9.84 -16.49 -22.96
CA VAL A 387 9.76 -15.14 -22.38
C VAL A 387 9.89 -15.22 -20.87
N VAL A 388 10.74 -14.38 -20.27
CA VAL A 388 10.81 -14.22 -18.83
C VAL A 388 10.54 -12.79 -18.43
N ASN A 389 9.53 -12.60 -17.57
CA ASN A 389 9.18 -11.32 -16.98
C ASN A 389 9.56 -11.35 -15.51
N VAL A 390 10.36 -10.37 -15.09
CA VAL A 390 10.85 -10.22 -13.72
C VAL A 390 10.34 -8.90 -13.18
N GLU A 391 9.51 -8.95 -12.15
CA GLU A 391 8.85 -7.78 -11.57
C GLU A 391 9.05 -7.77 -10.05
N ASP A 392 9.55 -6.66 -9.52
CA ASP A 392 9.71 -6.46 -8.07
C ASP A 392 10.58 -7.55 -7.39
N CYS A 393 11.57 -8.09 -8.12
CA CYS A 393 12.37 -9.23 -7.67
C CYS A 393 13.79 -8.86 -7.24
N ARG A 394 14.44 -9.75 -6.50
CA ARG A 394 15.83 -9.59 -6.03
C ARG A 394 16.68 -10.78 -6.46
N PHE A 395 17.85 -10.50 -7.03
CA PHE A 395 18.91 -11.46 -7.34
C PHE A 395 20.14 -11.07 -6.53
N THR A 396 20.45 -11.82 -5.47
CA THR A 396 21.46 -11.40 -4.50
C THR A 396 22.51 -12.47 -4.20
N GLY A 397 23.79 -12.13 -4.29
CA GLY A 397 24.85 -13.06 -3.89
C GLY A 397 24.99 -14.31 -4.76
N ASN A 398 24.42 -14.32 -5.97
CA ASN A 398 24.52 -15.47 -6.86
C ASN A 398 25.88 -15.49 -7.57
N HIS A 399 26.35 -16.70 -7.91
CA HIS A 399 27.65 -16.93 -8.51
C HIS A 399 27.55 -17.80 -9.77
N ALA A 400 28.29 -17.46 -10.81
CA ALA A 400 28.55 -18.31 -11.97
C ALA A 400 30.05 -18.42 -12.23
N ASP A 401 30.59 -19.62 -12.41
CA ASP A 401 31.97 -19.79 -12.89
C ASP A 401 32.12 -19.28 -14.34
N GLY A 402 31.03 -19.30 -15.11
CA GLY A 402 30.89 -18.71 -16.44
C GLY A 402 30.42 -17.24 -16.39
N SER A 403 29.34 -16.94 -17.09
CA SER A 403 28.78 -15.59 -17.27
C SER A 403 27.39 -15.44 -16.63
N GLY A 404 27.02 -14.21 -16.30
CA GLY A 404 25.69 -13.90 -15.74
C GLY A 404 25.56 -14.41 -14.31
N GLY A 405 26.29 -13.81 -13.36
CA GLY A 405 26.25 -14.22 -11.95
C GLY A 405 24.83 -14.16 -11.39
N GLY A 406 24.13 -13.05 -11.62
CA GLY A 406 22.71 -12.91 -11.28
C GLY A 406 21.82 -13.57 -12.33
N ILE A 407 21.81 -13.00 -13.54
CA ILE A 407 20.94 -13.44 -14.65
C ILE A 407 21.75 -13.59 -15.94
N VAL A 408 21.53 -14.68 -16.66
CA VAL A 408 22.02 -14.88 -18.03
C VAL A 408 20.85 -15.07 -18.98
N ARG A 409 20.86 -14.35 -20.11
CA ARG A 409 20.01 -14.62 -21.26
C ARG A 409 20.83 -15.25 -22.38
N LEU A 410 20.56 -16.54 -22.64
CA LEU A 410 21.16 -17.32 -23.73
C LEU A 410 20.29 -17.26 -24.99
N GLY A 411 18.96 -17.29 -24.84
CA GLY A 411 17.96 -17.09 -25.90
C GLY A 411 16.67 -16.50 -25.34
N GLY A 412 15.64 -16.37 -26.18
CA GLY A 412 14.33 -15.82 -25.77
C GLY A 412 14.36 -14.35 -25.37
N ASP A 413 13.24 -13.84 -24.83
CA ASP A 413 13.11 -12.47 -24.34
C ASP A 413 13.21 -12.42 -22.81
N LEU A 414 13.92 -11.42 -22.30
CA LEU A 414 14.04 -11.15 -20.87
C LEU A 414 13.63 -9.70 -20.58
N ASN A 415 12.55 -9.53 -19.81
CA ASN A 415 12.03 -8.24 -19.38
C ASN A 415 12.18 -8.12 -17.86
N VAL A 416 12.97 -7.17 -17.40
CA VAL A 416 13.25 -6.96 -15.97
C VAL A 416 12.81 -5.56 -15.57
N ASP A 417 11.84 -5.46 -14.67
CA ASP A 417 11.32 -4.19 -14.17
C ASP A 417 11.32 -4.19 -12.64
N ARG A 418 11.76 -3.06 -12.07
CA ARG A 418 11.84 -2.85 -10.61
C ARG A 418 12.58 -3.99 -9.88
N ALA A 419 13.74 -4.39 -10.38
CA ALA A 419 14.55 -5.43 -9.75
C ALA A 419 15.77 -4.86 -9.02
N LEU A 420 16.33 -5.68 -8.12
CA LEU A 420 17.64 -5.45 -7.51
C LEU A 420 18.57 -6.63 -7.82
N LEU A 421 19.67 -6.34 -8.51
CA LEU A 421 20.78 -7.27 -8.73
C LEU A 421 21.96 -6.82 -7.88
N ASP A 422 22.16 -7.47 -6.73
CA ASP A 422 23.13 -7.05 -5.71
C ASP A 422 24.16 -8.14 -5.38
N GLY A 423 25.44 -7.81 -5.40
CA GLY A 423 26.48 -8.71 -4.92
C GLY A 423 26.68 -9.99 -5.75
N ASN A 424 26.19 -10.04 -6.99
CA ASN A 424 26.32 -11.22 -7.84
C ASN A 424 27.69 -11.25 -8.52
N THR A 425 28.22 -12.45 -8.76
CA THR A 425 29.58 -12.64 -9.25
C THR A 425 29.66 -13.61 -10.42
N ALA A 426 30.51 -13.31 -11.41
CA ALA A 426 30.75 -14.18 -12.56
C ALA A 426 32.25 -14.36 -12.82
N GLY A 427 32.68 -15.58 -13.19
CA GLY A 427 34.06 -15.89 -13.50
C GLY A 427 34.52 -15.39 -14.88
N VAL A 428 33.58 -15.08 -15.78
CA VAL A 428 33.87 -14.61 -17.15
C VAL A 428 33.32 -13.21 -17.41
N SER A 429 32.01 -13.00 -17.35
CA SER A 429 31.40 -11.72 -17.71
C SER A 429 30.01 -11.52 -17.13
N GLY A 430 29.60 -10.26 -16.92
CA GLY A 430 28.25 -9.92 -16.47
C GLY A 430 27.99 -10.39 -15.05
N GLY A 431 28.53 -9.71 -14.05
CA GLY A 431 28.35 -10.11 -12.64
C GLY A 431 26.87 -10.06 -12.26
N GLY A 432 26.19 -8.94 -12.56
CA GLY A 432 24.75 -8.79 -12.38
C GLY A 432 23.97 -9.46 -13.50
N GLY A 433 24.08 -8.94 -14.73
CA GLY A 433 23.37 -9.45 -15.91
C GLY A 433 24.29 -9.69 -17.11
N TYR A 434 23.97 -10.74 -17.90
CA TYR A 434 24.66 -11.06 -19.14
C TYR A 434 23.68 -11.35 -20.28
N CYS A 435 23.88 -10.69 -21.42
CA CYS A 435 23.16 -10.94 -22.67
C CYS A 435 24.12 -11.60 -23.67
N ALA A 436 23.95 -12.91 -23.90
CA ALA A 436 24.81 -13.75 -24.73
C ALA A 436 24.57 -13.56 -26.24
N GLU A 437 25.43 -14.07 -27.12
CA GLU A 437 25.08 -14.12 -28.54
C GLU A 437 23.80 -14.96 -28.75
N GLY A 438 22.84 -14.41 -29.48
CA GLY A 438 21.54 -15.04 -29.68
C GLY A 438 21.61 -16.40 -30.40
N VAL A 439 20.61 -17.25 -30.17
CA VAL A 439 20.42 -18.52 -30.87
C VAL A 439 19.73 -18.26 -32.21
N PHE A 440 20.38 -18.68 -33.30
CA PHE A 440 19.86 -18.48 -34.65
C PHE A 440 18.48 -19.14 -34.85
N GLY A 441 17.50 -18.39 -35.36
CA GLY A 441 16.16 -18.88 -35.71
C GLY A 441 15.08 -18.68 -34.64
N GLN A 442 15.40 -18.06 -33.50
CA GLN A 442 14.40 -17.63 -32.51
C GLN A 442 13.68 -16.34 -32.96
N PRO A 443 12.37 -16.18 -32.65
CA PRO A 443 11.55 -15.09 -33.18
C PRO A 443 11.90 -13.70 -32.62
N SER A 444 12.31 -13.65 -31.35
CA SER A 444 12.71 -12.44 -30.62
C SER A 444 13.76 -12.82 -29.56
N GLN A 445 14.68 -11.88 -29.29
CA GLN A 445 15.78 -12.07 -28.34
C GLN A 445 16.15 -10.75 -27.65
N SER A 446 15.18 -10.09 -26.99
CA SER A 446 15.44 -8.84 -26.26
C SER A 446 15.94 -9.07 -24.83
N SER A 447 16.61 -8.06 -24.27
CA SER A 447 17.08 -8.05 -22.87
C SER A 447 16.90 -6.66 -22.30
N ASP A 448 15.70 -6.40 -21.79
CA ASP A 448 15.26 -5.06 -21.41
C ASP A 448 15.20 -4.95 -19.89
N TYR A 449 15.89 -3.94 -19.36
CA TYR A 449 15.91 -3.65 -17.92
C TYR A 449 15.40 -2.24 -17.69
N ARG A 450 14.41 -2.11 -16.83
CA ARG A 450 13.78 -0.85 -16.45
C ARG A 450 13.73 -0.70 -14.94
N ASN A 451 13.88 0.52 -14.43
CA ASN A 451 13.73 0.83 -13.01
C ASN A 451 14.56 -0.09 -12.09
N THR A 452 15.69 -0.59 -12.58
CA THR A 452 16.42 -1.69 -11.95
C THR A 452 17.74 -1.19 -11.39
N THR A 453 18.14 -1.72 -10.24
CA THR A 453 19.42 -1.42 -9.60
C THR A 453 20.39 -2.58 -9.78
N PHE A 454 21.60 -2.28 -10.26
CA PHE A 454 22.74 -3.19 -10.29
C PHE A 454 23.81 -2.64 -9.33
N CYS A 455 24.06 -3.33 -8.23
CA CYS A 455 25.08 -2.91 -7.28
C CYS A 455 25.96 -4.05 -6.76
N ASN A 456 27.18 -3.71 -6.36
CA ASN A 456 28.15 -4.65 -5.77
C ASN A 456 28.46 -5.89 -6.62
N ASN A 457 28.11 -5.89 -7.91
CA ASN A 457 28.32 -7.05 -8.76
C ASN A 457 29.77 -7.07 -9.28
N SER A 458 30.31 -8.28 -9.51
CA SER A 458 31.71 -8.45 -9.94
C SER A 458 31.89 -9.49 -11.03
N ALA A 459 32.62 -9.12 -12.09
CA ALA A 459 33.06 -10.04 -13.15
C ALA A 459 34.30 -9.50 -13.87
N PRO A 460 35.09 -10.30 -14.60
CA PRO A 460 36.20 -9.76 -15.37
C PRO A 460 35.79 -8.67 -16.39
N LEU A 461 34.64 -8.83 -17.03
CA LEU A 461 34.08 -7.86 -17.98
C LEU A 461 32.62 -7.54 -17.64
N GLY A 462 32.25 -6.27 -17.58
CA GLY A 462 30.87 -5.88 -17.30
C GLY A 462 30.44 -6.28 -15.89
N GLY A 463 31.02 -5.68 -14.85
CA GLY A 463 30.75 -6.05 -13.46
C GLY A 463 29.25 -6.01 -13.14
N GLY A 464 28.57 -4.92 -13.51
CA GLY A 464 27.11 -4.79 -13.42
C GLY A 464 26.38 -5.52 -14.55
N PHE A 465 26.67 -5.15 -15.80
CA PHE A 465 26.01 -5.69 -16.98
C PHE A 465 26.97 -5.89 -18.15
N ARG A 466 26.79 -7.00 -18.88
CA ARG A 466 27.52 -7.29 -20.12
C ARG A 466 26.57 -7.61 -21.25
N ARG A 467 26.82 -7.00 -22.41
CA ARG A 467 26.23 -7.41 -23.69
C ARG A 467 27.29 -7.97 -24.64
N ASP A 468 27.03 -9.15 -25.16
CA ASP A 468 27.85 -9.81 -26.17
C ASP A 468 26.96 -10.44 -27.25
N SER A 469 25.99 -9.67 -27.76
CA SER A 469 25.03 -10.14 -28.77
C SER A 469 24.93 -9.20 -29.96
N SER A 470 25.18 -9.72 -31.16
CA SER A 470 24.90 -9.06 -32.43
C SER A 470 23.41 -9.13 -32.83
N GLN A 471 22.60 -9.90 -32.10
CA GLN A 471 21.17 -10.10 -32.34
C GLN A 471 20.32 -9.50 -31.21
N GLY A 472 19.09 -9.07 -31.55
CA GLY A 472 18.11 -8.56 -30.60
C GLY A 472 18.41 -7.14 -30.08
N SER A 473 17.49 -6.61 -29.27
CA SER A 473 17.70 -5.37 -28.50
C SER A 473 18.23 -5.69 -27.11
N ALA A 474 18.93 -4.74 -26.50
CA ALA A 474 19.09 -4.71 -25.07
C ALA A 474 19.02 -3.24 -24.67
N ASP A 475 18.02 -2.91 -23.88
CA ASP A 475 17.74 -1.55 -23.47
C ASP A 475 17.81 -1.45 -21.93
N LEU A 476 18.66 -0.55 -21.44
CA LEU A 476 18.71 -0.17 -20.03
C LEU A 476 18.05 1.19 -19.88
N SER A 477 16.94 1.26 -19.15
CA SER A 477 16.21 2.51 -18.97
C SER A 477 15.95 2.78 -17.49
N PHE A 478 16.22 4.01 -17.05
CA PHE A 478 16.00 4.40 -15.65
C PHE A 478 16.66 3.45 -14.63
N CYS A 479 17.86 2.96 -14.95
CA CYS A 479 18.59 2.02 -14.09
C CYS A 479 19.67 2.74 -13.26
N THR A 480 19.93 2.22 -12.06
CA THR A 480 21.03 2.67 -11.21
C THR A 480 22.10 1.58 -11.15
N ILE A 481 23.27 1.83 -11.74
CA ILE A 481 24.37 0.87 -11.93
C ILE A 481 25.60 1.41 -11.20
N VAL A 482 25.76 1.00 -9.95
CA VAL A 482 26.74 1.59 -9.03
C VAL A 482 27.51 0.56 -8.22
N GLU A 483 28.72 0.90 -7.77
CA GLU A 483 29.51 0.02 -6.89
C GLU A 483 29.84 -1.35 -7.49
N ASN A 484 29.76 -1.50 -8.82
CA ASN A 484 30.13 -2.74 -9.50
C ASN A 484 31.63 -2.74 -9.83
N THR A 485 32.25 -3.90 -9.82
CA THR A 485 33.68 -4.07 -10.04
C THR A 485 33.97 -4.98 -11.23
N ALA A 486 34.96 -4.60 -12.04
CA ALA A 486 35.51 -5.50 -13.04
C ALA A 486 37.02 -5.61 -12.95
N SER A 487 37.57 -6.82 -13.12
CA SER A 487 39.02 -7.02 -13.09
C SER A 487 39.71 -6.67 -14.41
N THR A 488 38.95 -6.44 -15.50
CA THR A 488 39.48 -6.06 -16.81
C THR A 488 38.87 -4.75 -17.32
N SER A 489 37.58 -4.74 -17.67
CA SER A 489 36.90 -3.58 -18.28
C SER A 489 35.40 -3.54 -17.98
N GLY A 490 34.82 -2.35 -18.03
CA GLY A 490 33.40 -2.08 -17.80
C GLY A 490 32.96 -2.46 -16.40
N GLY A 491 33.45 -1.74 -15.38
CA GLY A 491 33.03 -1.98 -13.99
C GLY A 491 31.50 -1.98 -13.85
N GLY A 492 30.85 -0.97 -14.43
CA GLY A 492 29.38 -0.92 -14.54
C GLY A 492 28.87 -1.73 -15.75
N ILE A 493 29.14 -1.25 -16.95
CA ILE A 493 28.62 -1.80 -18.21
C ILE A 493 29.77 -2.08 -19.19
N SER A 494 29.69 -3.22 -19.88
CA SER A 494 30.51 -3.47 -21.08
C SER A 494 29.65 -4.03 -22.21
N ALA A 495 29.79 -3.48 -23.41
CA ALA A 495 29.21 -4.05 -24.63
C ALA A 495 30.33 -4.33 -25.65
N ALA A 496 30.43 -5.56 -26.18
CA ALA A 496 31.39 -5.85 -27.26
C ALA A 496 30.72 -6.05 -28.62
N LEU A 497 29.49 -6.55 -28.64
CA LEU A 497 28.74 -6.83 -29.86
C LEU A 497 27.33 -6.24 -29.74
N GLY A 498 26.85 -5.65 -30.84
CA GLY A 498 25.54 -4.98 -30.94
C GLY A 498 25.48 -3.62 -30.23
N ASP A 499 24.43 -2.84 -30.55
CA ASP A 499 24.21 -1.52 -29.96
C ASP A 499 23.45 -1.66 -28.63
N LEU A 500 24.11 -1.44 -27.48
CA LEU A 500 23.45 -1.31 -26.18
C LEU A 500 22.95 0.13 -25.99
N THR A 501 21.63 0.29 -25.84
CA THR A 501 21.03 1.59 -25.55
C THR A 501 20.87 1.75 -24.04
N ALA A 502 21.44 2.82 -23.49
CA ALA A 502 21.18 3.21 -22.11
C ALA A 502 20.53 4.59 -22.11
N VAL A 503 19.38 4.71 -21.44
CA VAL A 503 18.60 5.95 -21.35
C VAL A 503 18.28 6.27 -19.90
N ASN A 504 18.54 7.52 -19.51
CA ASN A 504 18.19 8.06 -18.20
C ASN A 504 18.70 7.22 -17.01
N CYS A 505 19.88 6.61 -17.16
CA CYS A 505 20.52 5.77 -16.16
C CYS A 505 21.56 6.56 -15.33
N ILE A 506 21.83 6.07 -14.12
CA ILE A 506 23.03 6.44 -13.34
C ILE A 506 24.04 5.30 -13.50
N VAL A 507 25.23 5.60 -14.04
CA VAL A 507 26.34 4.65 -14.14
C VAL A 507 27.58 5.28 -13.51
N SER A 508 27.75 5.08 -12.21
CA SER A 508 28.86 5.69 -11.46
C SER A 508 29.34 4.85 -10.29
N LEU A 509 30.41 5.26 -9.61
CA LEU A 509 30.99 4.56 -8.47
C LEU A 509 31.41 3.11 -8.78
N ASN A 510 31.56 2.76 -10.05
CA ASN A 510 32.05 1.46 -10.46
C ASN A 510 33.58 1.47 -10.50
N THR A 511 34.21 0.29 -10.53
CA THR A 511 35.68 0.16 -10.54
C THR A 511 36.14 -0.82 -11.61
N ALA A 512 37.11 -0.44 -12.44
CA ALA A 512 37.83 -1.36 -13.33
C ALA A 512 39.20 -0.79 -13.76
N PRO A 513 40.18 -1.62 -14.15
CA PRO A 513 41.48 -1.15 -14.63
C PRO A 513 41.45 -0.36 -15.95
N ALA A 514 40.61 -0.76 -16.92
CA ALA A 514 40.53 -0.11 -18.22
C ALA A 514 39.37 0.90 -18.30
N VAL A 515 38.14 0.44 -18.49
CA VAL A 515 36.94 1.29 -18.55
C VAL A 515 36.14 1.15 -17.26
N THR A 516 36.12 2.19 -16.45
CA THR A 516 35.54 2.13 -15.10
C THR A 516 34.02 1.99 -15.10
N ASN A 517 33.31 2.81 -15.89
CA ASN A 517 31.84 2.91 -15.81
C ASN A 517 31.12 2.20 -16.96
N ALA A 518 31.30 2.64 -18.20
CA ALA A 518 30.59 2.07 -19.35
C ALA A 518 31.45 2.05 -20.61
N GLU A 519 31.39 0.95 -21.36
CA GLU A 519 32.09 0.75 -22.64
C GLU A 519 31.08 0.45 -23.76
N ASN A 520 31.23 1.14 -24.91
CA ASN A 520 30.44 0.97 -26.14
C ASN A 520 28.92 1.05 -25.95
N ILE A 521 28.45 2.06 -25.21
CA ILE A 521 27.03 2.34 -25.04
C ILE A 521 26.58 3.52 -25.89
N SER A 522 25.41 3.41 -26.51
CA SER A 522 24.68 4.56 -27.03
C SER A 522 24.02 5.25 -25.84
N ALA A 523 24.69 6.26 -25.28
CA ALA A 523 24.25 6.96 -24.07
C ALA A 523 23.40 8.17 -24.43
N ILE A 524 22.13 8.15 -24.03
CA ILE A 524 21.22 9.29 -24.13
C ILE A 524 20.82 9.70 -22.72
N ASP A 525 21.11 10.95 -22.35
CA ASP A 525 20.70 11.59 -21.08
C ASP A 525 21.06 10.83 -19.78
N ASN A 526 22.15 10.04 -19.80
CA ASN A 526 22.66 9.33 -18.63
C ASN A 526 23.59 10.19 -17.75
N PHE A 527 23.73 9.81 -16.47
CA PHE A 527 24.78 10.30 -15.58
C PHE A 527 25.91 9.26 -15.53
N ILE A 528 27.06 9.55 -16.13
CA ILE A 528 28.17 8.60 -16.24
C ILE A 528 29.42 9.16 -15.53
N GLY A 529 29.90 8.45 -14.52
CA GLY A 529 31.00 8.88 -13.65
C GLY A 529 30.63 10.03 -12.70
N GLY A 530 31.61 10.54 -11.94
CA GLY A 530 31.37 11.57 -10.90
C GLY A 530 30.65 11.03 -9.67
N ASP A 531 30.32 11.89 -8.70
CA ASP A 531 29.53 11.49 -7.53
C ASP A 531 28.03 11.75 -7.80
N PRO A 532 27.17 10.73 -7.89
CA PRO A 532 25.72 10.89 -8.04
C PRO A 532 25.01 11.35 -6.76
N GLN A 533 25.71 11.43 -5.61
CA GLN A 533 25.17 11.80 -4.30
C GLN A 533 23.98 10.91 -3.89
N LEU A 534 24.24 9.61 -3.83
CA LEU A 534 23.27 8.60 -3.40
C LEU A 534 23.32 8.41 -1.87
N GLY A 535 22.17 8.23 -1.25
CA GLY A 535 22.06 7.60 0.06
C GLY A 535 22.33 6.10 -0.04
N PRO A 536 22.56 5.37 1.05
CA PRO A 536 22.89 3.95 0.97
C PRO A 536 21.66 3.12 0.57
N LEU A 537 21.92 1.94 -0.01
CA LEU A 537 20.89 0.94 -0.32
C LEU A 537 20.12 0.55 0.95
N ARG A 538 18.81 0.80 0.95
CA ARG A 538 17.91 0.46 2.06
C ARG A 538 16.47 0.38 1.56
N ASP A 539 15.58 -0.04 2.44
CA ASP A 539 14.14 0.13 2.22
C ASP A 539 13.81 1.63 2.22
N ASN A 540 13.34 2.14 1.08
CA ASN A 540 12.85 3.52 0.90
C ASN A 540 11.39 3.52 0.42
N GLY A 541 10.64 2.43 0.67
CA GLY A 541 9.31 2.17 0.13
C GLY A 541 9.32 1.19 -1.06
N GLY A 542 8.14 0.64 -1.39
CA GLY A 542 7.96 -0.34 -2.47
C GLY A 542 8.46 -1.75 -2.12
N PHE A 543 8.63 -2.61 -3.13
CA PHE A 543 8.94 -4.03 -2.94
C PHE A 543 10.44 -4.36 -2.97
N VAL A 544 11.29 -3.46 -3.46
CA VAL A 544 12.74 -3.68 -3.56
C VAL A 544 13.52 -2.52 -2.90
N PRO A 545 14.64 -2.80 -2.21
CA PRO A 545 15.52 -1.74 -1.71
C PRO A 545 16.09 -0.88 -2.85
N THR A 546 16.29 0.39 -2.58
CA THR A 546 16.79 1.37 -3.58
C THR A 546 17.87 2.28 -2.99
N PHE A 547 18.61 2.96 -3.87
CA PHE A 547 19.47 4.09 -3.51
C PHE A 547 18.66 5.39 -3.66
N ALA A 548 18.33 6.05 -2.55
CA ALA A 548 17.68 7.36 -2.61
C ALA A 548 18.65 8.43 -3.14
N LEU A 549 18.17 9.36 -3.96
CA LEU A 549 18.94 10.56 -4.30
C LEU A 549 18.98 11.51 -3.10
N LEU A 550 20.16 12.03 -2.76
CA LEU A 550 20.30 13.05 -1.70
C LEU A 550 20.00 14.44 -2.26
N THR A 551 19.58 15.35 -1.39
CA THR A 551 19.37 16.76 -1.74
C THR A 551 20.61 17.35 -2.40
N GLY A 552 20.42 17.95 -3.59
CA GLY A 552 21.50 18.52 -4.40
C GLY A 552 22.08 17.56 -5.44
N SER A 553 21.63 16.30 -5.49
CA SER A 553 22.12 15.32 -6.46
C SER A 553 22.00 15.83 -7.90
N PRO A 554 23.06 15.67 -8.73
CA PRO A 554 23.02 16.03 -10.15
C PRO A 554 22.09 15.14 -10.99
N ALA A 555 21.54 14.07 -10.41
CA ALA A 555 20.53 13.22 -11.03
C ALA A 555 19.11 13.78 -10.91
N ILE A 556 18.88 14.72 -9.98
CA ILE A 556 17.55 15.28 -9.70
C ILE A 556 17.07 16.16 -10.86
N ASN A 557 15.82 15.92 -11.24
CA ASN A 557 15.04 16.47 -12.32
C ASN A 557 15.73 16.36 -13.70
N ALA A 558 16.78 15.57 -13.87
CA ALA A 558 17.72 15.75 -14.97
C ALA A 558 17.21 15.36 -16.38
N PHE A 559 15.96 14.94 -16.51
CA PHE A 559 15.35 14.45 -17.74
C PHE A 559 13.92 15.00 -17.95
N PRO A 560 13.44 15.26 -19.19
CA PRO A 560 12.07 15.73 -19.41
C PRO A 560 11.00 14.68 -19.04
N SER A 561 9.96 15.07 -18.31
CA SER A 561 8.91 14.14 -17.86
C SER A 561 8.07 13.55 -19.00
N SER A 562 7.97 14.25 -20.14
CA SER A 562 7.28 13.76 -21.35
C SER A 562 7.84 12.44 -21.88
N SER A 563 9.06 12.07 -21.46
CA SER A 563 9.74 10.84 -21.85
C SER A 563 9.90 9.85 -20.68
N ALA A 564 9.39 10.19 -19.49
CA ALA A 564 9.47 9.41 -18.25
C ALA A 564 8.07 9.09 -17.72
N THR A 565 7.32 8.32 -18.48
CA THR A 565 5.99 7.83 -18.07
C THR A 565 6.11 6.63 -17.11
N GLY A 566 5.10 6.47 -16.24
CA GLY A 566 4.99 5.34 -15.32
C GLY A 566 5.65 5.61 -13.98
N THR A 567 6.31 4.58 -13.44
CA THR A 567 6.78 4.56 -12.05
C THR A 567 8.27 4.28 -11.90
N ASP A 568 8.82 4.61 -10.73
CA ASP A 568 10.17 4.26 -10.30
C ASP A 568 10.22 2.85 -9.69
N ALA A 569 11.38 2.44 -9.19
CA ALA A 569 11.59 1.12 -8.58
C ALA A 569 10.66 0.81 -7.38
N ARG A 570 10.13 1.85 -6.73
CA ARG A 570 9.22 1.71 -5.58
C ARG A 570 7.76 1.72 -5.98
N GLN A 571 7.49 1.80 -7.29
CA GLN A 571 6.20 2.13 -7.86
C GLN A 571 5.71 3.55 -7.51
N ALA A 572 6.61 4.47 -7.14
CA ALA A 572 6.22 5.88 -7.03
C ALA A 572 6.20 6.52 -8.44
N PRO A 573 5.39 7.56 -8.69
CA PRO A 573 5.34 8.23 -9.99
C PRO A 573 6.72 8.75 -10.44
N ARG A 574 6.96 8.85 -11.75
CA ARG A 574 8.26 9.28 -12.30
C ARG A 574 8.45 10.76 -12.52
N SER A 575 7.42 11.57 -12.33
CA SER A 575 7.55 13.01 -12.55
C SER A 575 6.89 13.79 -11.43
N SER A 576 7.65 14.73 -10.87
CA SER A 576 7.14 15.82 -10.05
C SER A 576 7.06 17.09 -10.92
N GLY A 577 6.11 17.11 -11.85
CA GLY A 577 5.96 18.19 -12.84
C GLY A 577 6.62 17.89 -14.20
N ASP A 578 7.37 18.85 -14.76
CA ASP A 578 7.90 18.78 -16.14
C ASP A 578 9.23 18.01 -16.27
N ARG A 579 9.75 17.49 -15.16
CA ARG A 579 11.06 16.83 -15.09
C ARG A 579 10.97 15.51 -14.30
N ALA A 580 11.92 14.63 -14.58
CA ALA A 580 12.10 13.32 -13.98
C ALA A 580 13.57 13.08 -13.66
N ASP A 581 13.84 12.17 -12.73
CA ASP A 581 15.19 11.87 -12.28
C ASP A 581 15.88 10.79 -13.11
N ARG A 582 17.20 10.83 -13.11
CA ARG A 582 18.02 9.73 -13.62
C ARG A 582 18.05 8.58 -12.62
N GLY A 583 18.06 7.37 -13.13
CA GLY A 583 18.22 6.15 -12.34
C GLY A 583 16.91 5.56 -11.83
N ALA A 584 17.01 4.56 -10.97
CA ALA A 584 15.89 3.73 -10.53
C ALA A 584 14.96 4.41 -9.50
N PHE A 585 15.35 5.58 -8.98
CA PHE A 585 14.65 6.28 -7.90
C PHE A 585 14.24 7.69 -8.33
N GLU A 586 13.02 8.08 -7.98
CA GLU A 586 12.53 9.44 -8.15
C GLU A 586 12.56 10.22 -6.81
N PHE A 587 13.26 11.33 -6.78
CA PHE A 587 13.30 12.27 -5.68
C PHE A 587 12.10 13.18 -5.72
N TYR A 588 11.55 13.42 -4.54
CA TYR A 588 10.48 14.37 -4.35
C TYR A 588 10.91 15.34 -3.27
N GLU A 589 10.92 16.62 -3.60
CA GLU A 589 11.02 17.66 -2.58
C GLU A 589 9.80 17.53 -1.66
N GLY A 590 10.02 17.49 -0.35
CA GLY A 590 8.94 17.73 0.60
C GLY A 590 8.37 19.14 0.37
N PRO A 591 7.11 19.42 0.71
CA PRO A 591 6.56 20.76 0.57
C PRO A 591 7.49 21.75 1.25
N SER A 592 7.88 22.81 0.54
CA SER A 592 8.58 23.91 1.18
C SER A 592 7.64 24.54 2.21
N ALA A 593 8.17 25.14 3.28
CA ALA A 593 7.34 25.82 4.27
C ALA A 593 6.48 26.97 3.67
N GLU A 594 6.76 27.38 2.42
CA GLU A 594 6.00 28.37 1.67
C GLU A 594 4.87 27.75 0.80
N ASP A 595 4.93 26.46 0.48
CA ASP A 595 3.93 25.73 -0.32
C ASP A 595 2.84 25.05 0.52
N ALA A 596 2.90 25.15 1.85
CA ALA A 596 1.76 24.82 2.69
C ALA A 596 0.59 25.69 2.20
N PRO A 597 -0.54 25.10 1.71
CA PRO A 597 -1.66 25.91 1.29
C PRO A 597 -2.00 26.86 2.42
N SER A 598 -2.26 28.14 2.12
CA SER A 598 -2.69 29.06 3.14
C SER A 598 -3.97 28.51 3.80
N TYR A 599 -3.84 27.85 4.94
CA TYR A 599 -4.95 27.36 5.78
C TYR A 599 -5.67 28.55 6.47
N SER A 600 -5.72 29.71 5.82
CA SER A 600 -6.28 30.95 6.35
C SER A 600 -7.81 31.00 6.28
N SER A 601 -8.49 29.95 5.81
CA SER A 601 -9.96 29.89 5.75
C SER A 601 -10.61 28.87 6.68
N TRP A 602 -9.85 28.03 7.40
CA TRP A 602 -10.40 27.08 8.38
C TRP A 602 -10.31 27.52 9.84
N ALA A 603 -9.68 28.66 10.11
CA ALA A 603 -9.61 29.23 11.46
C ALA A 603 -10.97 29.65 12.06
N ASN A 604 -12.07 29.61 11.29
CA ASN A 604 -13.37 30.13 11.74
C ASN A 604 -14.53 29.13 11.87
N LYS A 605 -14.32 27.82 11.73
CA LYS A 605 -15.35 26.82 12.02
C LYS A 605 -14.77 25.48 12.46
N LEU A 606 -14.31 25.39 13.72
CA LEU A 606 -14.20 24.12 14.42
C LEU A 606 -15.50 23.89 15.22
N PRO A 607 -16.48 23.10 14.73
CA PRO A 607 -17.37 22.40 15.64
C PRO A 607 -16.55 21.28 16.30
N ILE A 608 -16.38 21.37 17.62
CA ILE A 608 -15.80 20.32 18.46
C ILE A 608 -16.71 19.09 18.35
N GLY A 609 -16.30 18.10 17.55
CA GLY A 609 -16.79 16.73 17.62
C GLY A 609 -15.85 15.94 18.53
N VAL A 610 -16.36 15.46 19.65
CA VAL A 610 -15.62 14.52 20.52
C VAL A 610 -15.67 13.15 19.86
N ARG A 611 -14.56 12.69 19.26
CA ARG A 611 -14.39 11.30 18.79
C ARG A 611 -13.36 10.62 19.69
N GLY A 612 -13.78 9.62 20.45
CA GLY A 612 -12.86 8.72 21.15
C GLY A 612 -12.39 7.66 20.17
N GLU A 613 -11.08 7.57 19.94
CA GLU A 613 -10.48 6.39 19.34
C GLU A 613 -10.39 5.30 20.42
N THR A 614 -11.04 4.17 20.20
CA THR A 614 -10.92 3.00 21.08
C THR A 614 -10.30 1.86 20.30
N ASP A 615 -9.11 1.42 20.69
CA ASP A 615 -8.65 0.05 20.43
C ASP A 615 -9.56 -0.89 21.25
N ASP A 616 -10.69 -1.28 20.65
CA ASP A 616 -11.65 -2.22 21.25
C ASP A 616 -11.71 -3.51 20.42
N PRO A 617 -10.78 -4.46 20.64
CA PRO A 617 -10.73 -5.72 19.88
C PRO A 617 -11.92 -6.65 20.13
N ASN A 618 -12.82 -6.34 21.08
CA ASN A 618 -13.95 -7.18 21.49
C ASN A 618 -15.33 -6.48 21.41
N GLY A 619 -15.38 -5.18 21.09
CA GLY A 619 -16.59 -4.45 20.70
C GLY A 619 -17.62 -4.19 21.81
N ASP A 620 -17.20 -4.15 23.09
CA ASP A 620 -18.10 -3.91 24.23
C ASP A 620 -18.14 -2.46 24.73
N GLY A 621 -17.27 -1.61 24.20
CA GLY A 621 -17.31 -0.15 24.28
C GLY A 621 -16.92 0.51 25.60
N ILE A 622 -16.77 -0.18 26.74
CA ILE A 622 -16.56 0.54 28.02
C ILE A 622 -15.80 -0.24 29.13
N SER A 623 -15.56 -1.55 29.01
CA SER A 623 -15.12 -2.31 30.20
C SER A 623 -13.63 -2.19 30.58
N ASN A 624 -12.75 -1.78 29.64
CA ASN A 624 -11.28 -1.80 29.82
C ASN A 624 -10.57 -0.45 29.56
N LEU A 625 -11.25 0.69 29.72
CA LEU A 625 -10.68 2.03 29.46
C LEU A 625 -9.67 2.47 30.56
N GLU A 626 -8.36 2.38 30.27
CA GLU A 626 -7.31 2.89 31.17
C GLU A 626 -6.94 4.37 30.93
N SER A 627 -7.02 4.88 29.68
CA SER A 627 -6.80 6.31 29.37
C SER A 627 -7.40 6.73 28.02
N MET A 628 -7.73 8.02 27.88
CA MET A 628 -8.22 8.65 26.63
C MET A 628 -7.38 9.90 26.34
N TYR A 629 -6.85 10.02 25.12
CA TYR A 629 -5.98 11.13 24.70
C TYR A 629 -6.67 11.99 23.63
N PHE A 630 -6.48 13.31 23.72
CA PHE A 630 -6.86 14.25 22.68
C PHE A 630 -5.61 14.99 22.19
N GLY A 631 -5.40 15.01 20.87
CA GLY A 631 -4.38 15.82 20.21
C GLY A 631 -4.95 17.15 19.75
N LEU A 632 -4.22 18.24 19.99
CA LEU A 632 -4.41 19.51 19.28
C LEU A 632 -3.14 19.76 18.48
N TYR A 633 -3.27 19.81 17.15
CA TYR A 633 -2.15 20.09 16.25
C TYR A 633 -1.98 21.60 16.07
N ALA A 634 -0.77 22.11 16.34
CA ALA A 634 -0.30 23.39 15.82
C ALA A 634 0.68 23.10 14.68
N LEU A 635 0.43 23.62 13.48
CA LEU A 635 1.29 23.43 12.32
C LEU A 635 2.69 24.01 12.60
N GLY A 636 3.73 23.17 12.46
CA GLY A 636 5.14 23.58 12.47
C GLY A 636 5.99 23.16 13.68
N SER A 637 5.45 22.47 14.68
CA SER A 637 6.23 21.89 15.79
C SER A 637 6.11 20.38 15.86
N ASN A 638 7.24 19.67 15.99
CA ASN A 638 7.28 18.21 16.19
C ASN A 638 6.77 17.75 17.58
N ASP A 639 6.22 18.64 18.40
CA ASP A 639 5.77 18.34 19.75
C ASP A 639 4.24 18.29 19.85
N VAL A 640 3.74 17.14 20.29
CA VAL A 640 2.32 16.87 20.53
C VAL A 640 1.89 17.50 21.86
N GLN A 641 0.95 18.45 21.85
CA GLN A 641 0.25 18.83 23.07
C GLN A 641 -0.74 17.71 23.45
N ARG A 642 -0.45 17.00 24.53
CA ARG A 642 -1.30 15.89 25.01
C ARG A 642 -2.24 16.38 26.09
N PHE A 643 -3.54 16.22 25.85
CA PHE A 643 -4.58 16.33 26.87
C PHE A 643 -5.03 14.92 27.22
N GLY A 644 -4.91 14.55 28.49
CA GLY A 644 -5.30 13.22 28.98
C GLY A 644 -6.49 13.30 29.93
N LEU A 645 -7.47 12.43 29.73
CA LEU A 645 -8.41 12.04 30.78
C LEU A 645 -7.94 10.69 31.34
N ARG A 646 -7.66 10.64 32.66
CA ARG A 646 -7.30 9.40 33.36
C ARG A 646 -8.24 9.15 34.54
N ARG A 647 -8.41 7.89 34.93
CA ARG A 647 -8.96 7.58 36.26
C ARG A 647 -7.87 7.75 37.31
N SER A 648 -8.18 8.45 38.39
CA SER A 648 -7.34 8.48 39.59
C SER A 648 -7.46 7.17 40.37
N ASP A 649 -6.52 6.95 41.30
CA ASP A 649 -6.53 5.80 42.22
C ASP A 649 -7.79 5.74 43.12
N SER A 650 -8.55 6.85 43.23
CA SER A 650 -9.84 6.93 43.93
C SER A 650 -11.06 6.67 43.04
N GLY A 651 -10.88 6.52 41.71
CA GLY A 651 -11.95 6.23 40.74
C GLY A 651 -12.53 7.45 40.03
N ASP A 652 -12.07 8.68 40.35
CA ASP A 652 -12.50 9.93 39.71
C ASP A 652 -11.83 10.16 38.35
N VAL A 653 -12.49 10.88 37.44
CA VAL A 653 -11.91 11.28 36.14
C VAL A 653 -11.11 12.58 36.32
N VAL A 654 -9.81 12.52 35.99
CA VAL A 654 -8.86 13.62 36.14
C VAL A 654 -8.45 14.13 34.76
N LEU A 655 -8.54 15.44 34.56
CA LEU A 655 -7.97 16.14 33.40
C LEU A 655 -6.50 16.50 33.71
N SER A 656 -5.56 16.05 32.88
CA SER A 656 -4.15 16.40 32.99
C SER A 656 -3.66 17.06 31.71
N TYR A 657 -2.89 18.14 31.85
CA TYR A 657 -2.21 18.81 30.74
C TYR A 657 -0.78 19.18 31.13
N SER A 658 0.13 19.18 30.15
CA SER A 658 1.51 19.65 30.31
C SER A 658 1.85 20.61 29.16
N VAL A 659 2.42 21.78 29.48
CA VAL A 659 2.86 22.77 28.49
C VAL A 659 4.36 23.00 28.63
N PRO A 660 5.19 22.67 27.63
CA PRO A 660 6.55 23.17 27.57
C PRO A 660 6.56 24.62 27.04
N ILE A 661 7.22 25.54 27.75
CA ILE A 661 7.43 26.93 27.30
C ILE A 661 8.90 27.09 26.92
N TRP A 662 9.19 27.46 25.67
CA TRP A 662 10.51 27.97 25.25
C TRP A 662 10.40 29.44 24.87
N MET A 663 11.22 30.28 25.49
CA MET A 663 11.26 31.73 25.25
C MET A 663 12.24 32.07 24.11
N SER A 664 11.73 32.63 23.01
CA SER A 664 12.53 33.52 22.16
C SER A 664 11.74 34.80 21.87
N GLY A 665 12.21 35.92 22.42
CA GLY A 665 11.61 37.24 22.19
C GLY A 665 10.51 37.62 23.19
N THR A 666 10.36 38.92 23.41
CA THR A 666 9.79 39.60 24.58
C THR A 666 8.28 39.39 24.82
N ASP A 667 7.94 39.12 26.09
CA ASP A 667 6.64 39.19 26.76
C ASP A 667 5.43 38.48 26.12
N VAL A 668 5.19 37.25 26.55
CA VAL A 668 3.90 36.55 26.36
C VAL A 668 3.30 36.29 27.74
N SER A 669 2.18 36.95 28.06
CA SER A 669 1.33 36.60 29.21
C SER A 669 0.20 35.68 28.74
N SER A 670 0.13 34.44 29.23
CA SER A 670 -1.04 33.57 29.04
C SER A 670 -1.95 33.65 30.27
N SER A 671 -3.26 33.80 30.06
CA SER A 671 -4.29 33.81 31.12
C SER A 671 -5.43 32.89 30.72
N ILE A 672 -5.90 32.04 31.64
CA ILE A 672 -7.08 31.19 31.46
C ILE A 672 -8.19 31.71 32.39
N TRP A 673 -9.40 31.89 31.84
CA TRP A 673 -10.60 32.29 32.58
C TRP A 673 -11.60 31.12 32.62
N VAL A 674 -12.16 30.83 33.80
CA VAL A 674 -13.20 29.80 33.99
C VAL A 674 -14.47 30.50 34.45
N ALA A 675 -15.61 30.25 33.79
CA ALA A 675 -16.92 30.78 34.19
C ALA A 675 -17.69 29.74 35.00
N ASP A 676 -18.30 30.17 36.11
CA ASP A 676 -19.29 29.40 36.85
C ASP A 676 -20.71 29.70 36.32
N GLU A 677 -21.65 28.77 36.54
CA GLU A 677 -22.96 28.66 35.89
C GLU A 677 -23.72 29.99 35.61
N LEU A 678 -24.47 30.02 34.50
CA LEU A 678 -25.50 31.05 34.24
C LEU A 678 -26.81 30.68 34.97
N PRO A 679 -27.29 31.43 35.99
CA PRO A 679 -28.70 31.49 36.26
C PRO A 679 -29.34 32.62 35.44
N SER A 680 -30.60 32.40 35.10
CA SER A 680 -31.49 33.34 34.45
C SER A 680 -31.49 34.72 35.12
N THR A 681 -31.55 35.78 34.29
CA THR A 681 -31.70 37.23 34.59
C THR A 681 -30.43 38.12 34.51
N GLY A 682 -30.20 38.69 33.32
CA GLY A 682 -30.02 40.15 33.16
C GLY A 682 -28.73 40.86 33.58
N ASN A 683 -27.55 40.23 33.64
CA ASN A 683 -26.27 40.93 33.90
C ASN A 683 -25.19 40.60 32.85
N PRO A 684 -24.53 41.57 32.17
CA PRO A 684 -23.67 41.29 31.02
C PRO A 684 -22.19 40.96 31.33
N ASN A 685 -21.80 40.66 32.57
CA ASN A 685 -20.39 40.33 32.87
C ASN A 685 -20.21 39.31 34.02
N PRO A 686 -19.86 38.03 33.75
CA PRO A 686 -19.77 36.97 34.78
C PRO A 686 -18.35 36.70 35.34
N TRP A 687 -17.34 37.53 35.05
CA TRP A 687 -15.95 37.21 35.41
C TRP A 687 -15.52 37.88 36.73
N SER A 688 -15.41 37.13 37.82
CA SER A 688 -14.90 37.65 39.10
C SER A 688 -13.78 36.79 39.70
N ALA A 689 -12.57 36.89 39.12
CA ALA A 689 -11.29 36.81 39.85
C ALA A 689 -10.13 37.06 38.87
N ALA A 690 -9.19 37.93 39.23
CA ALA A 690 -7.91 38.05 38.51
C ALA A 690 -6.97 36.91 38.95
N PRO A 691 -6.21 36.27 38.04
CA PRO A 691 -5.26 35.24 38.42
C PRO A 691 -4.05 35.83 39.18
N PRO A 692 -3.42 35.07 40.10
CA PRO A 692 -2.21 35.51 40.78
C PRO A 692 -1.02 35.56 39.79
N SER A 693 -0.29 36.67 39.78
CA SER A 693 0.95 36.83 39.00
C SER A 693 2.11 36.08 39.67
N VAL A 694 2.79 35.20 38.94
CA VAL A 694 4.04 34.55 39.38
C VAL A 694 5.19 35.06 38.50
N GLU A 695 6.19 35.71 39.10
CA GLU A 695 7.47 35.98 38.44
C GLU A 695 8.32 34.71 38.43
N LEU A 696 8.74 34.26 37.25
CA LEU A 696 9.57 33.06 37.07
C LEU A 696 11.04 33.44 36.89
N GLY A 697 11.91 32.86 37.71
CA GLY A 697 13.36 33.03 37.66
C GLY A 697 14.11 31.72 37.40
N SER A 698 13.90 31.04 36.27
CA SER A 698 14.88 30.16 35.59
C SER A 698 14.27 29.46 34.36
N THR A 699 15.11 28.96 33.46
CA THR A 699 14.84 28.67 32.02
C THR A 699 14.23 27.31 31.66
N THR A 700 13.65 26.56 32.60
CA THR A 700 12.79 25.40 32.28
C THR A 700 11.96 25.00 33.50
N ALA A 701 10.63 24.97 33.37
CA ALA A 701 9.74 24.38 34.37
C ALA A 701 8.51 23.77 33.70
N ASN A 702 8.19 22.52 34.05
CA ASN A 702 6.86 21.94 33.82
C ASN A 702 5.96 22.38 34.97
N ILE A 703 4.76 22.88 34.67
CA ILE A 703 3.76 23.22 35.67
C ILE A 703 2.58 22.28 35.48
N ASP A 704 2.37 21.38 36.45
CA ASP A 704 1.21 20.49 36.49
C ASP A 704 0.08 21.18 37.25
N TYR A 705 -1.13 21.17 36.67
CA TYR A 705 -2.34 21.63 37.33
C TYR A 705 -3.32 20.46 37.47
N GLU A 706 -3.84 20.24 38.68
CA GLU A 706 -4.90 19.25 38.93
C GLU A 706 -6.21 19.96 39.30
N LEU A 707 -7.27 19.67 38.54
CA LEU A 707 -8.64 20.08 38.87
C LEU A 707 -9.48 18.83 39.09
N ALA A 708 -9.91 18.59 40.33
CA ALA A 708 -10.80 17.48 40.68
C ALA A 708 -12.26 17.90 40.51
N LEU A 709 -13.04 17.13 39.73
CA LEU A 709 -14.48 17.34 39.55
C LEU A 709 -15.27 16.16 40.17
N PRO A 710 -16.30 16.41 41.00
CA PRO A 710 -17.17 15.35 41.53
C PRO A 710 -18.00 14.69 40.42
N VAL A 711 -18.11 13.35 40.49
CA VAL A 711 -18.75 12.48 39.46
C VAL A 711 -20.21 12.83 39.14
N ASP A 712 -20.92 13.49 40.06
CA ASP A 712 -22.36 13.76 39.93
C ASP A 712 -22.69 15.11 39.28
N ALA A 713 -21.68 15.89 38.87
CA ALA A 713 -21.83 17.27 38.38
C ALA A 713 -21.10 17.56 37.06
N ILE A 714 -21.14 16.64 36.09
CA ILE A 714 -20.57 16.88 34.75
C ILE A 714 -21.64 17.47 33.81
N PRO A 715 -21.72 18.80 33.57
CA PRO A 715 -22.55 19.35 32.52
C PRO A 715 -21.99 19.00 31.12
N ARG A 716 -22.90 18.80 30.15
CA ARG A 716 -22.62 18.41 28.75
C ARG A 716 -21.85 19.47 27.90
N LYS A 717 -21.22 20.48 28.52
CA LYS A 717 -20.46 21.52 27.83
C LYS A 717 -19.25 21.90 28.68
N ILE A 718 -18.06 21.46 28.26
CA ILE A 718 -16.85 21.52 29.10
C ILE A 718 -16.03 22.81 28.91
N ALA A 719 -16.12 23.54 27.79
CA ALA A 719 -15.47 24.86 27.66
C ALA A 719 -15.96 25.63 26.43
N THR A 720 -15.81 26.97 26.43
CA THR A 720 -15.82 27.80 25.23
C THR A 720 -14.47 28.52 25.15
N PHE A 721 -13.69 28.26 24.09
CA PHE A 721 -12.41 28.95 23.85
C PHE A 721 -12.62 30.14 22.92
N ARG A 722 -12.07 31.30 23.26
CA ARG A 722 -11.97 32.47 22.37
C ARG A 722 -10.51 32.85 22.23
N PHE A 723 -10.00 32.88 21.00
CA PHE A 723 -8.73 33.53 20.69
C PHE A 723 -9.03 34.93 20.18
N SER A 724 -8.62 35.95 20.95
CA SER A 724 -8.54 37.33 20.45
C SER A 724 -7.10 37.54 19.98
N THR A 725 -6.91 37.88 18.71
CA THR A 725 -5.69 38.55 18.26
C THR A 725 -5.95 40.05 18.35
N ASP A 726 -5.80 40.61 19.55
CA ASP A 726 -5.62 42.06 19.66
C ASP A 726 -4.13 42.36 19.49
N VAL A 727 -3.81 43.18 18.48
CA VAL A 727 -2.66 44.09 18.25
C VAL A 727 -2.36 44.12 16.73
N PRO A 728 -2.21 45.32 16.13
CA PRO A 728 -3.03 45.86 15.04
C PRO A 728 -2.74 45.36 13.63
#